data_AF-A0A845KPW0-F1
#
_entry.id   AF-A0A845KPW0-F1
#
_cell.length_a   1.000
_cell.length_b   1.000
_cell.length_c   1.000
_cell.angle_alpha   90.00
_cell.angle_beta   90.00
_cell.angle_gamma   90.00
#
_symmetry.space_group_name_H-M   'P 1'
#
loop_
_entity.id
_entity.type
_entity.pdbx_description
1 polymer ?
#
loop_
_entity_poly.entity_id
_entity_poly.type
_entity_poly.pdbx_seq_one_letter_code
_entity_poly.pdbx_strand_id
1 'polypeptide(L)'
;MAKEQLAVIEMVTNMILGKTEGISKVDFVPQKTRCPEPENGMHMHDKVPVIQDQGIEKTKSQQQIFPRKTPESQGIVSDHLRYLIQELADSPNTDMHHFMVLRHGNVICEADFAPYRKGIWHITHSMCKSITGMAVGFLVEEGKLELSENIYKIFHDKGSTWAKIFRPEVTVENLMTMTSGVTFNESGIVSGNDWLESYLNAPVSEKPGTKFQYNSLNSYVLSAIITERTGMPMDEYLKPRLFEPLGITDYLWEKCPRGITKGGWGLFMHTEDMAKLGQLYLNKGKWNGKQIIPESWAEASVTKKVDSIEGTYGYGYQLWMEERPGSFEYNGMLGQNVLIYPDVDMVIVTNAGNEELFQDNVMLNIIRKYFPVDWMPKETLPENPIAYAKLQELTERLAGKRLKNDQYYNSPLIIGKGGWKKNSSKYRVRERQTEIEKVQNQQIHLLTDLLDGTCYEMEQASVGLFPLVMQVMHNNMTDGISKINFYKKRTKELQQTLILCFQEGEESIELEMGWNQYIENKLSIHGETYLVAVKGELSSDVDDNPVLKVEIVYLEEAMRRKLYVIFVKDTSASKLITPEYIEIKWYESPGKALIMEGMESITTEVTKHPIYSRIRENGGIDLLHRLMEQTIEPVIKGRIIDSSEEAQQDTEVQHPEISGD
;
A
#
# COMPACT_ATOMS: atom_id res chain seq x y z
N MET A 1 -31.97 9.16 -7.52
CA MET A 1 -30.59 8.68 -7.23
C MET A 1 -30.36 8.77 -5.74
N ALA A 2 -29.53 7.89 -5.20
CA ALA A 2 -28.98 8.10 -3.87
C ALA A 2 -28.13 9.39 -3.91
N LYS A 3 -28.24 10.23 -2.88
CA LYS A 3 -27.51 11.52 -2.74
C LYS A 3 -26.00 11.33 -2.90
N GLU A 4 -25.55 10.14 -2.53
CA GLU A 4 -24.20 9.63 -2.50
C GLU A 4 -23.57 9.53 -3.89
N GLN A 5 -24.28 8.98 -4.88
CA GLN A 5 -23.76 8.84 -6.25
C GLN A 5 -23.47 10.20 -6.92
N LEU A 6 -24.30 11.21 -6.64
CA LEU A 6 -24.08 12.58 -7.14
C LEU A 6 -22.84 13.21 -6.51
N ALA A 7 -22.57 12.94 -5.23
CA ALA A 7 -21.41 13.45 -4.54
C ALA A 7 -20.10 12.82 -5.06
N VAL A 8 -20.09 11.52 -5.37
CA VAL A 8 -18.94 10.87 -6.02
C VAL A 8 -18.65 11.49 -7.38
N ILE A 9 -19.70 11.73 -8.19
CA ILE A 9 -19.56 12.37 -9.50
C ILE A 9 -18.99 13.78 -9.36
N GLU A 10 -19.48 14.56 -8.39
CA GLU A 10 -19.00 15.91 -8.12
C GLU A 10 -17.53 15.91 -7.65
N MET A 11 -17.15 14.99 -6.77
CA MET A 11 -15.77 14.80 -6.31
C MET A 11 -14.84 14.49 -7.48
N VAL A 12 -15.17 13.46 -8.28
CA VAL A 12 -14.39 13.09 -9.48
C VAL A 12 -14.31 14.25 -10.46
N THR A 13 -15.41 14.98 -10.66
CA THR A 13 -15.43 16.16 -11.54
C THR A 13 -14.50 17.25 -11.01
N ASN A 14 -14.51 17.53 -9.72
CA ASN A 14 -13.62 18.53 -9.12
C ASN A 14 -12.15 18.12 -9.20
N MET A 15 -11.82 16.84 -8.97
CA MET A 15 -10.47 16.30 -9.19
C MET A 15 -10.02 16.50 -10.63
N ILE A 16 -10.87 16.15 -11.61
CA ILE A 16 -10.59 16.31 -13.05
C ILE A 16 -10.39 17.78 -13.42
N LEU A 17 -11.14 18.69 -12.79
CA LEU A 17 -11.03 20.13 -13.02
C LEU A 17 -9.91 20.80 -12.21
N GLY A 18 -9.15 20.04 -11.41
CA GLY A 18 -8.09 20.58 -10.55
C GLY A 18 -8.59 21.52 -9.45
N LYS A 19 -9.86 21.38 -9.04
CA LYS A 19 -10.48 22.20 -7.99
C LYS A 19 -10.38 21.50 -6.64
N THR A 20 -9.40 21.88 -5.82
CA THR A 20 -9.14 21.28 -4.50
C THR A 20 -10.12 21.74 -3.42
N GLU A 21 -10.70 22.93 -3.54
CA GLU A 21 -11.67 23.46 -2.58
C GLU A 21 -12.95 22.60 -2.48
N GLY A 22 -13.24 22.10 -1.28
CA GLY A 22 -14.49 21.39 -0.98
C GLY A 22 -14.59 19.98 -1.57
N ILE A 23 -13.48 19.36 -2.02
CA ILE A 23 -13.46 17.95 -2.46
C ILE A 23 -13.82 17.02 -1.30
N SER A 24 -13.35 17.30 -0.08
CA SER A 24 -13.75 16.54 1.11
C SER A 24 -15.07 17.07 1.67
N LYS A 25 -16.14 16.25 1.59
CA LYS A 25 -17.44 16.50 2.25
C LYS A 25 -17.56 15.79 3.60
N VAL A 26 -16.46 15.26 4.11
CA VAL A 26 -16.43 14.31 5.22
C VAL A 26 -15.41 14.79 6.25
N ASP A 27 -15.92 15.23 7.40
CA ASP A 27 -15.15 15.83 8.51
C ASP A 27 -14.28 14.80 9.28
N PHE A 28 -14.08 13.60 8.74
CA PHE A 28 -13.47 12.48 9.46
C PHE A 28 -12.01 12.28 9.04
N VAL A 29 -11.13 13.00 9.73
CA VAL A 29 -9.67 12.86 9.70
C VAL A 29 -9.18 13.07 11.14
N PRO A 30 -8.18 12.33 11.65
CA PRO A 30 -7.38 11.28 11.01
C PRO A 30 -7.99 9.86 11.14
N GLN A 31 -7.88 9.05 10.08
CA GLN A 31 -8.19 7.61 10.08
C GLN A 31 -6.99 6.79 10.55
N LYS A 32 -5.77 7.16 10.13
CA LYS A 32 -4.51 6.55 10.54
C LYS A 32 -3.85 7.36 11.65
N THR A 33 -4.09 6.96 12.90
CA THR A 33 -3.66 7.68 14.10
C THR A 33 -2.27 7.29 14.62
N ARG A 34 -1.64 6.26 14.03
CA ARG A 34 -0.37 5.73 14.47
C ARG A 34 0.55 5.48 13.28
N CYS A 35 1.83 5.76 13.47
CA CYS A 35 2.88 5.62 12.48
C CYS A 35 4.15 5.12 13.19
N PRO A 36 4.89 4.13 12.64
CA PRO A 36 6.19 3.73 13.13
C PRO A 36 7.20 4.90 13.13
N GLU A 37 8.23 4.81 13.98
CA GLU A 37 9.29 5.80 14.02
C GLU A 37 10.33 5.55 12.90
N PRO A 38 10.84 6.61 12.24
CA PRO A 38 11.90 6.49 11.25
C PRO A 38 13.22 6.10 11.92
N GLU A 39 14.01 5.25 11.26
CA GLU A 39 15.36 4.91 11.73
C GLU A 39 16.37 5.99 11.30
N ASN A 40 16.56 7.02 12.13
CA ASN A 40 17.58 8.05 11.88
C ASN A 40 19.00 7.52 12.15
N GLY A 41 19.84 7.37 11.12
CA GLY A 41 21.30 7.36 11.25
C GLY A 41 21.91 6.27 12.17
N MET A 42 21.30 5.09 12.24
CA MET A 42 21.89 3.93 12.91
C MET A 42 21.86 2.72 11.99
N HIS A 43 23.05 2.21 11.71
CA HIS A 43 23.31 1.10 10.80
C HIS A 43 22.38 -0.10 11.04
N MET A 44 21.74 -0.53 9.95
CA MET A 44 21.07 -1.82 9.80
C MET A 44 21.90 -2.93 10.48
N HIS A 45 21.28 -3.56 11.49
CA HIS A 45 21.63 -4.84 12.15
C HIS A 45 22.19 -4.83 13.56
N ASP A 46 22.53 -3.69 14.16
CA ASP A 46 22.93 -3.69 15.57
C ASP A 46 21.80 -3.21 16.48
N LYS A 47 20.71 -3.99 16.50
CA LYS A 47 19.80 -4.21 17.64
C LYS A 47 18.49 -4.90 17.19
N VAL A 48 18.35 -6.19 17.53
CA VAL A 48 17.17 -6.55 18.33
C VAL A 48 17.19 -5.56 19.50
N PRO A 49 16.12 -4.79 19.77
CA PRO A 49 16.17 -3.65 20.69
C PRO A 49 16.96 -4.03 21.95
N VAL A 50 18.11 -3.39 22.19
CA VAL A 50 18.86 -3.55 23.46
C VAL A 50 18.07 -2.81 24.53
N ILE A 51 16.97 -3.43 24.92
CA ILE A 51 16.40 -3.43 26.25
C ILE A 51 17.09 -4.62 26.91
N GLN A 52 17.69 -4.41 28.08
CA GLN A 52 18.44 -5.41 28.86
C GLN A 52 17.85 -6.83 28.70
N ASP A 53 18.73 -7.81 28.43
CA ASP A 53 18.47 -9.19 27.91
C ASP A 53 17.22 -9.95 28.40
N GLN A 54 16.62 -9.59 29.54
CA GLN A 54 15.38 -10.20 30.03
C GLN A 54 14.10 -9.65 29.37
N GLY A 55 14.15 -8.46 28.75
CA GLY A 55 13.00 -7.86 28.07
C GLY A 55 12.74 -8.49 26.70
N ILE A 56 13.80 -8.80 25.94
CA ILE A 56 13.71 -9.30 24.56
C ILE A 56 13.10 -10.70 24.50
N GLU A 57 13.51 -11.62 25.37
CA GLU A 57 12.89 -12.96 25.43
C GLU A 57 11.42 -12.87 25.85
N LYS A 58 11.09 -11.93 26.75
CA LYS A 58 9.71 -11.69 27.19
C LYS A 58 8.85 -11.13 26.05
N THR A 59 9.35 -10.14 25.31
CA THR A 59 8.67 -9.57 24.13
C THR A 59 8.58 -10.57 22.97
N LYS A 60 9.63 -11.35 22.69
CA LYS A 60 9.58 -12.45 21.70
C LYS A 60 8.61 -13.56 22.11
N SER A 61 8.54 -13.90 23.40
CA SER A 61 7.58 -14.88 23.91
C SER A 61 6.14 -14.38 23.83
N GLN A 62 5.93 -13.07 24.04
CA GLN A 62 4.62 -12.41 23.89
C GLN A 62 4.19 -12.34 22.43
N GLN A 63 5.13 -12.10 21.51
CA GLN A 63 4.88 -12.04 20.07
C GLN A 63 4.81 -13.42 19.40
N GLN A 64 5.10 -14.52 20.09
CA GLN A 64 4.98 -15.89 19.56
C GLN A 64 5.54 -16.07 18.13
N ILE A 65 6.76 -15.57 17.89
CA ILE A 65 7.42 -15.66 16.58
C ILE A 65 7.69 -17.12 16.18
N PHE A 66 7.58 -17.43 14.90
CA PHE A 66 7.81 -18.77 14.40
C PHE A 66 9.30 -19.16 14.47
N PRO A 67 9.62 -20.44 14.73
CA PRO A 67 10.98 -20.93 14.58
C PRO A 67 11.45 -20.82 13.12
N ARG A 68 12.68 -20.35 12.91
CA ARG A 68 13.33 -20.35 11.60
C ARG A 68 14.11 -21.65 11.40
N LYS A 69 13.97 -22.29 10.24
CA LYS A 69 14.62 -23.56 9.87
C LYS A 69 15.20 -23.48 8.46
N THR A 70 16.13 -24.38 8.13
CA THR A 70 16.60 -24.51 6.75
C THR A 70 15.48 -25.12 5.89
N PRO A 71 15.36 -24.71 4.61
CA PRO A 71 14.45 -25.37 3.67
C PRO A 71 14.66 -26.89 3.64
N GLU A 72 15.91 -27.35 3.67
CA GLU A 72 16.27 -28.77 3.59
C GLU A 72 15.70 -29.57 4.76
N SER A 73 15.79 -29.03 5.98
CA SER A 73 15.19 -29.67 7.17
C SER A 73 13.67 -29.79 7.09
N GLN A 74 13.03 -29.00 6.21
CA GLN A 74 11.61 -29.05 5.89
C GLN A 74 11.38 -29.53 4.46
N GLY A 75 12.28 -30.36 3.91
CA GLY A 75 12.03 -31.11 2.68
C GLY A 75 12.01 -30.32 1.37
N ILE A 76 12.43 -29.05 1.39
CA ILE A 76 12.48 -28.15 0.23
C ILE A 76 13.93 -27.77 -0.05
N VAL A 77 14.33 -27.76 -1.32
CA VAL A 77 15.70 -27.39 -1.71
C VAL A 77 15.86 -25.87 -1.62
N SER A 78 16.90 -25.35 -0.96
CA SER A 78 17.14 -23.90 -0.85
C SER A 78 17.21 -23.19 -2.21
N ASP A 79 17.80 -23.83 -3.23
CA ASP A 79 17.86 -23.27 -4.59
C ASP A 79 16.46 -23.09 -5.22
N HIS A 80 15.47 -23.93 -4.86
CA HIS A 80 14.10 -23.79 -5.36
C HIS A 80 13.48 -22.46 -4.89
N LEU A 81 13.61 -22.14 -3.60
CA LEU A 81 13.14 -20.87 -3.03
C LEU A 81 13.97 -19.68 -3.53
N ARG A 82 15.28 -19.88 -3.75
CA ARG A 82 16.16 -18.85 -4.30
C ARG A 82 15.74 -18.45 -5.73
N TYR A 83 15.42 -19.43 -6.58
CA TYR A 83 14.96 -19.13 -7.94
C TYR A 83 13.58 -18.47 -7.95
N LEU A 84 12.66 -18.92 -7.09
CA LEU A 84 11.37 -18.27 -6.90
C LEU A 84 11.52 -16.80 -6.51
N ILE A 85 12.29 -16.50 -5.46
CA ILE A 85 12.52 -15.12 -5.00
C ILE A 85 13.20 -14.28 -6.07
N GLN A 86 14.18 -14.83 -6.79
CA GLN A 86 14.86 -14.11 -7.86
C GLN A 86 13.89 -13.76 -9.00
N GLU A 87 13.03 -14.69 -9.41
CA GLU A 87 12.04 -14.45 -10.46
C GLU A 87 10.96 -13.44 -10.02
N LEU A 88 10.53 -13.51 -8.75
CA LEU A 88 9.65 -12.50 -8.17
C LEU A 88 10.32 -11.12 -8.12
N ALA A 89 11.63 -11.04 -7.81
CA ALA A 89 12.38 -9.79 -7.76
C ALA A 89 12.62 -9.17 -9.15
N ASP A 90 12.87 -10.01 -10.16
CA ASP A 90 13.20 -9.56 -11.51
C ASP A 90 11.96 -9.19 -12.34
N SER A 91 10.78 -9.62 -11.89
CA SER A 91 9.52 -9.29 -12.57
C SER A 91 9.14 -7.82 -12.33
N PRO A 92 8.91 -7.02 -13.38
CA PRO A 92 8.48 -5.63 -13.22
C PRO A 92 7.03 -5.50 -12.72
N ASN A 93 6.25 -6.59 -12.78
CA ASN A 93 4.82 -6.59 -12.47
C ASN A 93 4.49 -7.08 -11.06
N THR A 94 5.50 -7.46 -10.27
CA THR A 94 5.29 -7.97 -8.90
C THR A 94 5.44 -6.89 -7.85
N ASP A 95 6.39 -5.96 -8.01
CA ASP A 95 6.78 -4.96 -7.02
C ASP A 95 6.79 -5.52 -5.59
N MET A 96 7.61 -6.55 -5.35
CA MET A 96 7.64 -7.26 -4.07
C MET A 96 8.15 -6.36 -2.93
N HIS A 97 7.52 -6.47 -1.75
CA HIS A 97 7.92 -5.77 -0.52
C HIS A 97 8.41 -6.75 0.56
N HIS A 98 7.60 -7.77 0.85
CA HIS A 98 7.93 -8.87 1.76
C HIS A 98 7.46 -10.20 1.20
N PHE A 99 8.23 -11.25 1.47
CA PHE A 99 7.90 -12.63 1.12
C PHE A 99 8.25 -13.56 2.27
N MET A 100 7.36 -14.47 2.64
CA MET A 100 7.58 -15.44 3.70
C MET A 100 6.97 -16.80 3.33
N VAL A 101 7.67 -17.88 3.63
CA VAL A 101 7.18 -19.26 3.49
C VAL A 101 7.33 -20.00 4.81
N LEU A 102 6.24 -20.60 5.27
CA LEU A 102 6.19 -21.50 6.41
C LEU A 102 5.89 -22.91 5.93
N ARG A 103 6.55 -23.89 6.53
CA ARG A 103 6.17 -25.30 6.42
C ARG A 103 6.24 -25.97 7.79
N HIS A 104 5.23 -26.76 8.16
CA HIS A 104 5.13 -27.41 9.47
C HIS A 104 5.28 -26.43 10.65
N GLY A 105 4.76 -25.20 10.51
CA GLY A 105 4.89 -24.14 11.51
C GLY A 105 6.31 -23.56 11.67
N ASN A 106 7.22 -23.81 10.72
CA ASN A 106 8.56 -23.22 10.70
C ASN A 106 8.72 -22.28 9.51
N VAL A 107 9.29 -21.09 9.73
CA VAL A 107 9.71 -20.19 8.64
C VAL A 107 10.94 -20.81 7.96
N ILE A 108 10.80 -21.16 6.69
CA ILE A 108 11.88 -21.76 5.89
C ILE A 108 12.55 -20.74 4.96
N CYS A 109 11.85 -19.66 4.65
CA CYS A 109 12.35 -18.60 3.82
C CYS A 109 11.61 -17.30 4.14
N GLU A 110 12.37 -16.21 4.23
CA GLU A 110 11.87 -14.85 4.40
C GLU A 110 12.77 -13.90 3.63
N ALA A 111 12.17 -12.99 2.85
CA ALA A 111 12.88 -12.00 2.04
C ALA A 111 12.17 -10.66 2.13
N ASP A 112 12.97 -9.60 2.30
CA ASP A 112 12.51 -8.22 2.23
C ASP A 112 13.13 -7.56 1.01
N PHE A 113 12.44 -6.57 0.47
CA PHE A 113 12.79 -5.91 -0.77
C PHE A 113 12.89 -4.42 -0.49
N ALA A 114 14.08 -3.85 -0.65
CA ALA A 114 14.30 -2.45 -0.35
C ALA A 114 13.35 -1.54 -1.15
N PRO A 115 12.79 -0.48 -0.53
CA PRO A 115 13.09 0.02 0.81
C PRO A 115 12.27 -0.59 1.96
N TYR A 116 11.43 -1.58 1.71
CA TYR A 116 10.56 -2.19 2.71
C TYR A 116 11.36 -3.10 3.64
N ARG A 117 11.49 -2.72 4.91
CA ARG A 117 12.26 -3.47 5.92
C ARG A 117 11.37 -4.19 6.92
N LYS A 118 11.92 -5.21 7.57
CA LYS A 118 11.24 -5.97 8.62
C LYS A 118 10.77 -5.07 9.77
N GLY A 119 9.65 -5.46 10.36
CA GLY A 119 9.11 -4.82 11.56
C GLY A 119 8.32 -3.55 11.28
N ILE A 120 8.03 -3.27 10.00
CA ILE A 120 7.02 -2.30 9.60
C ILE A 120 5.75 -3.11 9.30
N TRP A 121 4.63 -2.70 9.88
CA TRP A 121 3.34 -3.24 9.50
C TRP A 121 2.99 -2.85 8.08
N HIS A 122 2.12 -3.60 7.43
CA HIS A 122 1.70 -3.29 6.08
C HIS A 122 0.18 -3.24 6.01
N ILE A 123 -0.35 -2.31 5.22
CA ILE A 123 -1.75 -2.32 4.85
C ILE A 123 -2.08 -3.68 4.21
N THR A 124 -3.18 -4.27 4.65
CA THR A 124 -3.63 -5.60 4.18
C THR A 124 -4.69 -5.51 3.08
N HIS A 125 -5.24 -4.32 2.85
CA HIS A 125 -6.43 -4.11 2.00
C HIS A 125 -7.50 -5.17 2.30
N SER A 126 -7.99 -5.87 1.27
CA SER A 126 -9.07 -6.85 1.38
C SER A 126 -8.71 -8.14 2.11
N MET A 127 -7.44 -8.43 2.38
CA MET A 127 -7.02 -9.63 3.10
C MET A 127 -7.68 -9.70 4.50
N CYS A 128 -7.96 -8.53 5.12
CA CYS A 128 -8.58 -8.47 6.43
C CYS A 128 -10.04 -8.99 6.47
N LYS A 129 -10.70 -9.13 5.32
CA LYS A 129 -12.06 -9.69 5.21
C LYS A 129 -12.16 -11.09 5.82
N SER A 130 -11.11 -11.89 5.65
CA SER A 130 -11.02 -13.23 6.21
C SER A 130 -11.05 -13.21 7.73
N ILE A 131 -10.47 -12.17 8.35
CA ILE A 131 -10.50 -11.95 9.81
C ILE A 131 -11.90 -11.52 10.27
N THR A 132 -12.60 -10.69 9.50
CA THR A 132 -14.04 -10.42 9.74
C THR A 132 -14.86 -11.70 9.65
N GLY A 133 -14.54 -12.60 8.72
CA GLY A 133 -15.15 -13.92 8.66
C GLY A 133 -14.92 -14.76 9.91
N MET A 134 -13.73 -14.71 10.52
CA MET A 134 -13.46 -15.35 11.82
C MET A 134 -14.34 -14.76 12.93
N ALA A 135 -14.51 -13.43 12.94
CA ALA A 135 -15.34 -12.75 13.94
C ALA A 135 -16.81 -13.19 13.90
N VAL A 136 -17.36 -13.37 12.70
CA VAL A 136 -18.70 -13.94 12.49
C VAL A 136 -18.75 -15.37 13.04
N GLY A 137 -17.73 -16.19 12.79
CA GLY A 137 -17.62 -17.54 13.33
C GLY A 137 -17.69 -17.60 14.85
N PHE A 138 -17.05 -16.66 15.55
CA PHE A 138 -17.17 -16.56 17.01
C PHE A 138 -18.60 -16.24 17.45
N LEU A 139 -19.31 -15.34 16.78
CA LEU A 139 -20.71 -15.04 17.13
C LEU A 139 -21.66 -16.21 16.88
N VAL A 140 -21.42 -16.97 15.81
CA VAL A 140 -22.17 -18.19 15.51
C VAL A 140 -21.97 -19.23 16.61
N GLU A 141 -20.71 -19.47 17.03
CA GLU A 141 -20.39 -20.38 18.14
C GLU A 141 -21.00 -19.90 19.47
N GLU A 142 -20.97 -18.59 19.74
CA GLU A 142 -21.58 -17.99 20.92
C GLU A 142 -23.13 -18.01 20.89
N GLY A 143 -23.75 -18.49 19.79
CA GLY A 143 -25.21 -18.54 19.63
C GLY A 143 -25.86 -17.16 19.51
N LYS A 144 -25.08 -16.13 19.14
CA LYS A 144 -25.54 -14.73 19.02
C LYS A 144 -25.91 -14.32 17.60
N LEU A 145 -25.60 -15.17 16.62
CA LEU A 145 -25.85 -14.91 15.22
C LEU A 145 -26.09 -16.21 14.46
N GLU A 146 -27.12 -16.25 13.63
CA GLU A 146 -27.31 -17.29 12.61
C GLU A 146 -27.06 -16.72 11.21
N LEU A 147 -26.46 -17.52 10.32
CA LEU A 147 -26.17 -17.08 8.96
C LEU A 147 -27.43 -16.78 8.11
N SER A 148 -28.55 -17.39 8.46
CA SER A 148 -29.85 -17.16 7.85
C SER A 148 -30.54 -15.88 8.32
N GLU A 149 -29.99 -15.18 9.33
CA GLU A 149 -30.61 -13.95 9.81
C GLU A 149 -30.63 -12.85 8.75
N ASN A 150 -31.75 -12.14 8.70
CA ASN A 150 -31.98 -11.02 7.81
C ASN A 150 -31.38 -9.75 8.38
N ILE A 151 -30.50 -9.10 7.61
CA ILE A 151 -29.78 -7.90 8.05
C ILE A 151 -30.73 -6.74 8.43
N TYR A 152 -31.90 -6.63 7.79
CA TYR A 152 -32.88 -5.58 8.08
C TYR A 152 -33.61 -5.81 9.40
N LYS A 153 -33.71 -7.06 9.87
CA LYS A 153 -34.26 -7.41 11.18
C LYS A 153 -33.23 -7.18 12.29
N ILE A 154 -31.95 -7.44 12.00
CA ILE A 154 -30.84 -7.12 12.93
C ILE A 154 -30.86 -5.62 13.23
N PHE A 155 -30.87 -4.80 12.17
CA PHE A 155 -30.90 -3.34 12.26
C PHE A 155 -32.32 -2.78 12.10
N HIS A 156 -33.27 -3.27 12.90
CA HIS A 156 -34.69 -2.88 12.79
C HIS A 156 -34.95 -1.39 13.04
N ASP A 157 -34.11 -0.73 13.84
CA ASP A 157 -34.16 0.68 14.24
C ASP A 157 -33.43 1.65 13.29
N LYS A 158 -32.59 1.15 12.37
CA LYS A 158 -31.76 1.97 11.45
C LYS A 158 -32.25 1.93 10.00
N GLY A 159 -32.22 3.06 9.28
CA GLY A 159 -32.68 3.16 7.90
C GLY A 159 -34.21 3.22 7.75
N SER A 160 -34.70 3.41 6.52
CA SER A 160 -36.11 3.74 6.26
C SER A 160 -37.06 2.54 6.44
N THR A 161 -38.04 2.65 7.34
CA THR A 161 -39.08 1.63 7.60
C THR A 161 -39.83 1.22 6.32
N TRP A 162 -40.09 2.17 5.42
CA TRP A 162 -40.75 1.91 4.13
C TRP A 162 -39.86 1.14 3.15
N ALA A 163 -38.55 1.41 3.16
CA ALA A 163 -37.60 0.69 2.32
C ALA A 163 -37.46 -0.78 2.73
N LYS A 164 -37.62 -1.11 4.02
CA LYS A 164 -37.49 -2.49 4.54
C LYS A 164 -38.65 -3.41 4.18
N ILE A 165 -39.88 -2.89 4.00
CA ILE A 165 -41.09 -3.70 3.80
C ILE A 165 -41.14 -4.35 2.40
N PHE A 166 -40.59 -3.69 1.37
CA PHE A 166 -40.71 -4.12 -0.03
C PHE A 166 -39.41 -4.67 -0.62
N ARG A 167 -38.39 -4.91 0.21
CA ARG A 167 -37.08 -5.37 -0.25
C ARG A 167 -36.93 -6.89 -0.21
N PRO A 168 -36.12 -7.45 -1.13
CA PRO A 168 -35.63 -8.82 -1.00
C PRO A 168 -34.93 -9.02 0.34
N GLU A 169 -35.12 -10.20 0.93
CA GLU A 169 -34.38 -10.61 2.12
C GLU A 169 -32.89 -10.80 1.77
N VAL A 170 -32.03 -10.09 2.50
CA VAL A 170 -30.58 -10.23 2.43
C VAL A 170 -30.12 -10.84 3.75
N THR A 171 -29.46 -11.99 3.70
CA THR A 171 -29.00 -12.70 4.89
C THR A 171 -27.53 -12.40 5.22
N VAL A 172 -27.11 -12.74 6.44
CA VAL A 172 -25.69 -12.73 6.82
C VAL A 172 -24.86 -13.62 5.89
N GLU A 173 -25.38 -14.79 5.49
CA GLU A 173 -24.71 -15.68 4.54
C GLU A 173 -24.47 -15.00 3.18
N ASN A 174 -25.41 -14.18 2.70
CA ASN A 174 -25.23 -13.43 1.47
C ASN A 174 -24.10 -12.40 1.57
N LEU A 175 -23.89 -11.80 2.75
CA LEU A 175 -22.74 -10.92 2.98
C LEU A 175 -21.44 -11.73 3.01
N MET A 176 -21.42 -12.88 3.68
CA MET A 176 -20.25 -13.77 3.81
C MET A 176 -19.74 -14.29 2.46
N THR A 177 -20.64 -14.50 1.50
CA THR A 177 -20.37 -15.10 0.18
C THR A 177 -20.32 -14.08 -0.96
N MET A 178 -20.42 -12.77 -0.66
CA MET A 178 -20.46 -11.71 -1.66
C MET A 178 -21.62 -11.85 -2.68
N THR A 179 -22.79 -12.27 -2.21
CA THR A 179 -23.99 -12.46 -3.06
C THR A 179 -25.17 -11.60 -2.60
N SER A 180 -24.93 -10.43 -2.01
CA SER A 180 -25.98 -9.57 -1.47
C SER A 180 -26.81 -8.86 -2.55
N GLY A 181 -26.20 -8.55 -3.70
CA GLY A 181 -26.83 -7.79 -4.79
C GLY A 181 -27.05 -6.30 -4.48
N VAL A 182 -26.56 -5.81 -3.34
CA VAL A 182 -26.71 -4.41 -2.90
C VAL A 182 -25.77 -3.51 -3.71
N THR A 183 -26.30 -2.40 -4.23
CA THR A 183 -25.55 -1.51 -5.13
C THR A 183 -24.62 -0.52 -4.43
N PHE A 184 -24.75 -0.31 -3.11
CA PHE A 184 -23.84 0.58 -2.38
C PHE A 184 -22.51 -0.12 -2.12
N ASN A 185 -21.46 0.47 -2.66
CA ASN A 185 -20.12 -0.08 -2.71
C ASN A 185 -19.09 0.94 -2.19
N GLU A 186 -17.81 0.62 -2.36
CA GLU A 186 -16.66 1.37 -1.84
C GLU A 186 -16.65 2.83 -2.28
N SER A 187 -17.07 3.12 -3.51
CA SER A 187 -17.14 4.51 -3.99
C SER A 187 -18.14 5.36 -3.20
N GLY A 188 -19.18 4.76 -2.61
CA GLY A 188 -20.20 5.49 -1.85
C GLY A 188 -19.69 6.04 -0.51
N ILE A 189 -18.57 5.54 0.00
CA ILE A 189 -17.99 5.90 1.30
C ILE A 189 -17.56 7.37 1.34
N VAL A 190 -17.02 7.89 0.24
CA VAL A 190 -16.51 9.28 0.13
C VAL A 190 -17.60 10.35 0.24
N SER A 191 -18.88 9.94 0.27
CA SER A 191 -20.02 10.86 0.18
C SER A 191 -20.82 11.06 1.49
N GLY A 192 -20.47 10.36 2.57
CA GLY A 192 -21.23 10.45 3.82
C GLY A 192 -20.59 9.77 5.02
N ASN A 193 -21.08 10.12 6.21
CA ASN A 193 -20.56 9.64 7.50
C ASN A 193 -21.26 8.38 8.05
N ASP A 194 -22.43 8.01 7.51
CA ASP A 194 -23.18 6.82 7.93
C ASP A 194 -23.33 5.79 6.81
N TRP A 195 -22.27 4.99 6.64
CA TRP A 195 -22.21 3.99 5.58
C TRP A 195 -23.20 2.83 5.79
N LEU A 196 -23.58 2.56 7.04
CA LEU A 196 -24.53 1.50 7.36
C LEU A 196 -25.93 1.90 6.92
N GLU A 197 -26.35 3.12 7.25
CA GLU A 197 -27.64 3.64 6.81
C GLU A 197 -27.70 3.73 5.28
N SER A 198 -26.64 4.24 4.62
CA SER A 198 -26.59 4.29 3.16
C SER A 198 -26.68 2.89 2.53
N TYR A 199 -25.95 1.90 3.07
CA TYR A 199 -26.04 0.51 2.60
C TYR A 199 -27.45 -0.09 2.77
N LEU A 200 -28.05 0.06 3.95
CA LEU A 200 -29.40 -0.45 4.25
C LEU A 200 -30.49 0.23 3.42
N ASN A 201 -30.24 1.45 2.94
CA ASN A 201 -31.15 2.20 2.07
C ASN A 201 -30.83 2.04 0.56
N ALA A 202 -29.77 1.34 0.17
CA ALA A 202 -29.36 1.21 -1.23
C ALA A 202 -30.11 0.12 -1.99
N PRO A 203 -30.44 0.30 -3.28
CA PRO A 203 -31.14 -0.73 -4.07
C PRO A 203 -30.47 -2.11 -4.04
N VAL A 204 -31.30 -3.15 -4.16
CA VAL A 204 -30.86 -4.54 -4.40
C VAL A 204 -31.14 -4.84 -5.87
N SER A 205 -30.08 -4.93 -6.66
CA SER A 205 -30.15 -5.04 -8.13
C SER A 205 -30.32 -6.48 -8.62
N GLU A 206 -29.82 -7.44 -7.85
CA GLU A 206 -29.81 -8.87 -8.16
C GLU A 206 -30.49 -9.65 -7.04
N LYS A 207 -31.01 -10.84 -7.33
CA LYS A 207 -31.61 -11.68 -6.28
C LYS A 207 -30.51 -12.13 -5.30
N PRO A 208 -30.64 -11.86 -3.99
CA PRO A 208 -29.64 -12.28 -3.01
C PRO A 208 -29.40 -13.81 -3.05
N GLY A 209 -28.13 -14.21 -2.93
CA GLY A 209 -27.72 -15.62 -2.96
C GLY A 209 -27.51 -16.21 -4.36
N THR A 210 -27.73 -15.45 -5.44
CA THR A 210 -27.71 -16.03 -6.81
C THR A 210 -26.48 -15.70 -7.63
N LYS A 211 -25.85 -14.55 -7.41
CA LYS A 211 -24.73 -14.06 -8.23
C LYS A 211 -23.67 -13.45 -7.33
N PHE A 212 -22.41 -13.79 -7.61
CA PHE A 212 -21.26 -13.19 -6.95
C PHE A 212 -21.08 -11.74 -7.45
N GLN A 213 -20.99 -10.82 -6.49
CA GLN A 213 -20.68 -9.42 -6.71
C GLN A 213 -19.77 -8.97 -5.57
N TYR A 214 -18.48 -8.81 -5.88
CA TYR A 214 -17.49 -8.35 -4.91
C TYR A 214 -17.86 -6.95 -4.41
N ASN A 215 -18.02 -6.81 -3.09
CA ASN A 215 -18.39 -5.55 -2.45
C ASN A 215 -17.89 -5.54 -1.00
N SER A 216 -16.89 -4.70 -0.70
CA SER A 216 -16.29 -4.59 0.64
C SER A 216 -17.26 -4.07 1.69
N LEU A 217 -18.36 -3.43 1.29
CA LEU A 217 -19.39 -2.99 2.24
C LEU A 217 -20.16 -4.18 2.83
N ASN A 218 -20.18 -5.34 2.16
CA ASN A 218 -20.68 -6.57 2.77
C ASN A 218 -19.90 -6.89 4.06
N SER A 219 -18.56 -6.79 4.01
CA SER A 219 -17.67 -7.02 5.15
C SER A 219 -17.78 -5.92 6.21
N TYR A 220 -17.98 -4.66 5.80
CA TYR A 220 -18.28 -3.58 6.73
C TYR A 220 -19.59 -3.82 7.50
N VAL A 221 -20.66 -4.27 6.82
CA VAL A 221 -21.94 -4.58 7.47
C VAL A 221 -21.79 -5.77 8.42
N LEU A 222 -20.97 -6.77 8.09
CA LEU A 222 -20.62 -7.84 9.04
C LEU A 222 -19.95 -7.29 10.31
N SER A 223 -19.01 -6.34 10.18
CA SER A 223 -18.42 -5.63 11.31
C SER A 223 -19.46 -4.81 12.12
N ALA A 224 -20.41 -4.19 11.45
CA ALA A 224 -21.52 -3.50 12.10
C ALA A 224 -22.43 -4.48 12.87
N ILE A 225 -22.69 -5.68 12.33
CA ILE A 225 -23.47 -6.73 13.00
C ILE A 225 -22.74 -7.18 14.27
N ILE A 226 -21.41 -7.34 14.19
CA ILE A 226 -20.60 -7.67 15.37
C ILE A 226 -20.71 -6.58 16.43
N THR A 227 -20.60 -5.32 16.02
CA THR A 227 -20.78 -4.18 16.94
C THR A 227 -22.17 -4.17 17.59
N GLU A 228 -23.22 -4.40 16.81
CA GLU A 228 -24.60 -4.44 17.29
C GLU A 228 -24.85 -5.59 18.27
N ARG A 229 -24.33 -6.79 17.99
CA ARG A 229 -24.53 -7.99 18.81
C ARG A 229 -23.69 -8.02 20.08
N THR A 230 -22.57 -7.28 20.11
CA THR A 230 -21.62 -7.32 21.22
C THR A 230 -21.59 -6.03 22.05
N GLY A 231 -22.05 -4.91 21.48
CA GLY A 231 -21.95 -3.58 22.08
C GLY A 231 -20.54 -2.97 22.03
N MET A 232 -19.59 -3.56 21.30
CA MET A 232 -18.22 -3.07 21.17
C MET A 232 -17.70 -3.20 19.72
N PRO A 233 -16.73 -2.36 19.29
CA PRO A 233 -16.12 -2.49 17.97
C PRO A 233 -15.50 -3.88 17.73
N MET A 234 -15.50 -4.34 16.47
CA MET A 234 -15.04 -5.68 16.10
C MET A 234 -13.56 -5.92 16.46
N ASP A 235 -12.69 -4.92 16.33
CA ASP A 235 -11.27 -5.01 16.73
C ASP A 235 -11.12 -5.27 18.23
N GLU A 236 -11.94 -4.65 19.06
CA GLU A 236 -11.98 -4.87 20.52
C GLU A 236 -12.56 -6.24 20.86
N TYR A 237 -13.60 -6.68 20.14
CA TYR A 237 -14.19 -8.00 20.28
C TYR A 237 -13.18 -9.12 19.96
N LEU A 238 -12.40 -8.95 18.89
CA LEU A 238 -11.39 -9.90 18.41
C LEU A 238 -10.12 -9.90 19.26
N LYS A 239 -9.74 -8.78 19.87
CA LYS A 239 -8.49 -8.65 20.63
C LYS A 239 -8.25 -9.81 21.63
N PRO A 240 -9.12 -10.10 22.60
CA PRO A 240 -8.90 -11.19 23.55
C PRO A 240 -9.18 -12.59 22.97
N ARG A 241 -9.91 -12.68 21.85
CA ARG A 241 -10.35 -13.95 21.25
C ARG A 241 -9.38 -14.50 20.21
N LEU A 242 -8.71 -13.62 19.48
CA LEU A 242 -7.90 -13.94 18.32
C LEU A 242 -6.50 -13.33 18.43
N PHE A 243 -6.39 -12.01 18.58
CA PHE A 243 -5.09 -11.35 18.49
C PHE A 243 -4.16 -11.68 19.67
N GLU A 244 -4.63 -11.51 20.91
CA GLU A 244 -3.84 -11.83 22.10
C GLU A 244 -3.43 -13.31 22.18
N PRO A 245 -4.32 -14.30 21.93
CA PRO A 245 -3.94 -15.71 21.90
C PRO A 245 -2.85 -16.07 20.87
N LEU A 246 -2.81 -15.36 19.74
CA LEU A 246 -1.79 -15.52 18.70
C LEU A 246 -0.54 -14.66 18.95
N GLY A 247 -0.52 -13.83 19.99
CA GLY A 247 0.58 -12.89 20.23
C GLY A 247 0.67 -11.79 19.18
N ILE A 248 -0.47 -11.45 18.54
CA ILE A 248 -0.58 -10.31 17.63
C ILE A 248 -0.82 -9.08 18.51
N THR A 249 0.25 -8.34 18.79
CA THR A 249 0.22 -7.20 19.72
C THR A 249 0.23 -5.85 19.02
N ASP A 250 0.55 -5.84 17.73
CA ASP A 250 0.88 -4.62 17.00
C ASP A 250 0.14 -4.54 15.67
N TYR A 251 -1.04 -3.92 15.70
CA TYR A 251 -1.92 -3.75 14.54
C TYR A 251 -2.74 -2.46 14.68
N LEU A 252 -3.27 -1.97 13.57
CA LEU A 252 -4.23 -0.86 13.52
C LEU A 252 -5.36 -1.26 12.58
N TRP A 253 -6.59 -1.22 13.06
CA TRP A 253 -7.77 -1.37 12.20
C TRP A 253 -8.59 -0.10 12.24
N GLU A 254 -8.57 0.62 11.12
CA GLU A 254 -9.31 1.85 10.94
C GLU A 254 -10.81 1.67 11.19
N LYS A 255 -11.43 2.73 11.71
CA LYS A 255 -12.87 2.79 12.01
C LYS A 255 -13.51 3.85 11.12
N CYS A 256 -14.80 3.68 10.81
CA CYS A 256 -15.58 4.71 10.16
C CYS A 256 -15.90 5.86 11.13
N PRO A 257 -16.49 6.98 10.66
CA PRO A 257 -16.87 8.12 11.49
C PRO A 257 -17.82 7.76 12.66
N ARG A 258 -18.56 6.66 12.51
CA ARG A 258 -19.48 6.14 13.54
C ARG A 258 -18.81 5.24 14.59
N GLY A 259 -17.50 5.00 14.47
CA GLY A 259 -16.72 4.15 15.37
C GLY A 259 -16.78 2.65 15.05
N ILE A 260 -17.39 2.25 13.93
CA ILE A 260 -17.45 0.86 13.48
C ILE A 260 -16.15 0.52 12.75
N THR A 261 -15.48 -0.56 13.16
CA THR A 261 -14.29 -1.10 12.47
C THR A 261 -14.59 -1.36 11.00
N LYS A 262 -13.73 -0.94 10.07
CA LYS A 262 -14.01 -1.02 8.62
C LYS A 262 -14.31 -2.43 8.11
N GLY A 263 -13.61 -3.44 8.61
CA GLY A 263 -13.85 -4.87 8.30
C GLY A 263 -13.43 -5.34 6.91
N GLY A 264 -13.70 -4.54 5.86
CA GLY A 264 -13.34 -4.88 4.49
C GLY A 264 -11.96 -4.40 4.03
N TRP A 265 -11.37 -3.43 4.72
CA TRP A 265 -10.06 -2.82 4.46
C TRP A 265 -9.56 -2.10 5.73
N GLY A 266 -8.42 -1.41 5.62
CA GLY A 266 -7.91 -0.50 6.67
C GLY A 266 -7.26 -1.20 7.86
N LEU A 267 -6.89 -2.47 7.72
CA LEU A 267 -6.08 -3.19 8.72
C LEU A 267 -4.60 -3.15 8.32
N PHE A 268 -3.77 -2.67 9.23
CA PHE A 268 -2.32 -2.72 9.19
C PHE A 268 -1.81 -3.78 10.16
N MET A 269 -0.96 -4.69 9.69
CA MET A 269 -0.33 -5.70 10.54
C MET A 269 0.99 -6.20 9.95
N HIS A 270 1.81 -6.88 10.77
CA HIS A 270 3.09 -7.43 10.33
C HIS A 270 2.90 -8.69 9.48
N THR A 271 3.81 -8.93 8.53
CA THR A 271 3.85 -10.14 7.68
C THR A 271 3.86 -11.43 8.51
N GLU A 272 4.60 -11.45 9.63
CA GLU A 272 4.61 -12.58 10.57
C GLU A 272 3.21 -12.86 11.14
N ASP A 273 2.46 -11.81 11.50
CA ASP A 273 1.13 -11.94 12.07
C ASP A 273 0.11 -12.41 11.01
N MET A 274 0.29 -12.02 9.75
CA MET A 274 -0.47 -12.56 8.63
C MET A 274 -0.23 -14.08 8.49
N ALA A 275 1.02 -14.52 8.63
CA ALA A 275 1.37 -15.95 8.61
C ALA A 275 0.74 -16.72 9.77
N LYS A 276 0.63 -16.13 10.97
CA LYS A 276 -0.06 -16.76 12.11
C LYS A 276 -1.53 -17.03 11.82
N LEU A 277 -2.21 -16.08 11.18
CA LEU A 277 -3.60 -16.25 10.76
C LEU A 277 -3.74 -17.36 9.72
N GLY A 278 -2.81 -17.46 8.76
CA GLY A 278 -2.77 -18.55 7.77
C GLY A 278 -2.56 -19.91 8.45
N GLN A 279 -1.56 -20.01 9.33
CA GLN A 279 -1.24 -21.23 10.06
C GLN A 279 -2.39 -21.66 11.00
N LEU A 280 -3.14 -20.70 11.55
CA LEU A 280 -4.32 -20.98 12.36
C LEU A 280 -5.40 -21.71 11.54
N TYR A 281 -5.71 -21.24 10.33
CA TYR A 281 -6.67 -21.91 9.44
C TYR A 281 -6.14 -23.24 8.91
N LEU A 282 -4.85 -23.32 8.57
CA LEU A 282 -4.18 -24.56 8.20
C LEU A 282 -4.35 -25.63 9.30
N ASN A 283 -4.28 -25.21 10.56
CA ASN A 283 -4.51 -26.05 11.74
C ASN A 283 -5.99 -26.17 12.14
N LYS A 284 -6.94 -25.84 11.25
CA LYS A 284 -8.38 -25.90 11.50
C LYS A 284 -8.82 -25.16 12.77
N GLY A 285 -8.23 -24.01 13.02
CA GLY A 285 -8.52 -23.16 14.17
C GLY A 285 -7.76 -23.50 15.46
N LYS A 286 -6.83 -24.48 15.44
CA LYS A 286 -6.00 -24.83 16.60
C LYS A 286 -4.70 -24.02 16.63
N TRP A 287 -4.41 -23.43 17.79
CA TRP A 287 -3.16 -22.72 18.07
C TRP A 287 -2.55 -23.23 19.37
N ASN A 288 -1.32 -23.73 19.34
CA ASN A 288 -0.62 -24.28 20.51
C ASN A 288 -1.48 -25.27 21.34
N GLY A 289 -2.24 -26.14 20.64
CA GLY A 289 -3.12 -27.13 21.26
C GLY A 289 -4.48 -26.59 21.75
N LYS A 290 -4.71 -25.28 21.71
CA LYS A 290 -6.00 -24.67 22.06
C LYS A 290 -6.83 -24.43 20.80
N GLN A 291 -8.12 -24.79 20.84
CA GLN A 291 -9.07 -24.37 19.82
C GLN A 291 -9.35 -22.87 19.98
N ILE A 292 -8.98 -22.08 18.97
CA ILE A 292 -9.28 -20.66 18.90
C ILE A 292 -10.54 -20.47 18.07
N ILE A 293 -10.46 -20.63 16.74
CA ILE A 293 -11.63 -20.60 15.85
C ILE A 293 -12.34 -21.95 15.95
N PRO A 294 -13.68 -22.04 16.00
CA PRO A 294 -14.38 -23.33 15.98
C PRO A 294 -13.97 -24.18 14.76
N GLU A 295 -13.67 -25.47 14.97
CA GLU A 295 -13.21 -26.37 13.90
C GLU A 295 -14.26 -26.49 12.78
N SER A 296 -15.55 -26.59 13.14
CA SER A 296 -16.67 -26.61 12.21
C SER A 296 -16.76 -25.33 11.36
N TRP A 297 -16.47 -24.17 11.94
CA TRP A 297 -16.43 -22.90 11.22
C TRP A 297 -15.25 -22.86 10.25
N ALA A 298 -14.05 -23.20 10.72
CA ALA A 298 -12.85 -23.23 9.89
C ALA A 298 -13.04 -24.13 8.65
N GLU A 299 -13.60 -25.33 8.84
CA GLU A 299 -13.90 -26.26 7.75
C GLU A 299 -15.00 -25.73 6.82
N ALA A 300 -16.07 -25.14 7.36
CA ALA A 300 -17.13 -24.57 6.54
C ALA A 300 -16.64 -23.38 5.69
N SER A 301 -15.75 -22.55 6.23
CA SER A 301 -15.25 -21.34 5.55
C SER A 301 -14.42 -21.63 4.31
N VAL A 302 -13.65 -22.72 4.32
CA VAL A 302 -12.71 -23.10 3.24
C VAL A 302 -13.35 -23.95 2.15
N THR A 303 -14.69 -24.09 2.17
CA THR A 303 -15.42 -24.75 1.09
C THR A 303 -15.92 -23.74 0.08
N LYS A 304 -15.83 -24.08 -1.21
CA LYS A 304 -16.39 -23.28 -2.29
C LYS A 304 -17.91 -23.17 -2.13
N LYS A 305 -18.41 -21.95 -1.87
CA LYS A 305 -19.84 -21.64 -1.73
C LYS A 305 -20.45 -21.14 -3.02
N VAL A 306 -19.67 -20.38 -3.80
CA VAL A 306 -20.13 -19.74 -5.03
C VAL A 306 -18.99 -19.68 -6.04
N ASP A 307 -19.32 -19.75 -7.33
CA ASP A 307 -18.41 -19.36 -8.39
C ASP A 307 -18.18 -17.85 -8.33
N SER A 308 -16.93 -17.42 -8.48
CA SER A 308 -16.53 -16.02 -8.43
C SER A 308 -16.30 -15.48 -9.85
N ILE A 309 -15.51 -14.42 -9.98
CA ILE A 309 -15.15 -13.83 -11.26
C ILE A 309 -14.32 -14.78 -12.14
N GLU A 310 -14.33 -14.57 -13.45
CA GLU A 310 -13.46 -15.32 -14.37
C GLU A 310 -11.98 -15.15 -13.97
N GLY A 311 -11.16 -16.19 -14.17
CA GLY A 311 -9.76 -16.20 -13.73
C GLY A 311 -9.53 -16.53 -12.25
N THR A 312 -10.59 -16.86 -11.49
CA THR A 312 -10.51 -17.24 -10.07
C THR A 312 -11.14 -18.61 -9.80
N TYR A 313 -10.92 -19.19 -8.61
CA TYR A 313 -11.27 -20.60 -8.34
C TYR A 313 -12.56 -20.78 -7.53
N GLY A 314 -13.19 -19.68 -7.11
CA GLY A 314 -14.40 -19.66 -6.30
C GLY A 314 -14.21 -18.91 -4.99
N TYR A 315 -15.31 -18.74 -4.27
CA TYR A 315 -15.33 -18.02 -3.00
C TYR A 315 -15.99 -18.82 -1.89
N GLY A 316 -15.40 -18.76 -0.70
CA GLY A 316 -15.87 -19.36 0.54
C GLY A 316 -16.55 -18.33 1.45
N TYR A 317 -16.34 -18.47 2.75
CA TYR A 317 -16.78 -17.45 3.73
C TYR A 317 -15.69 -16.42 3.96
N GLN A 318 -15.72 -15.34 3.17
CA GLN A 318 -14.69 -14.29 3.16
C GLN A 318 -13.27 -14.81 2.84
N LEU A 319 -13.18 -15.89 2.05
CA LEU A 319 -11.95 -16.56 1.63
C LEU A 319 -12.01 -16.86 0.14
N TRP A 320 -10.90 -16.67 -0.57
CA TRP A 320 -10.78 -17.10 -1.96
C TRP A 320 -10.30 -18.55 -2.03
N MET A 321 -10.83 -19.32 -2.96
CA MET A 321 -10.35 -20.68 -3.23
C MET A 321 -9.12 -20.61 -4.15
N GLU A 322 -8.27 -21.62 -4.15
CA GLU A 322 -7.07 -21.68 -4.99
C GLU A 322 -7.13 -22.81 -6.04
N GLU A 323 -6.22 -22.74 -7.03
CA GLU A 323 -6.10 -23.74 -8.10
C GLU A 323 -5.81 -25.14 -7.52
N ARG A 324 -4.89 -25.18 -6.55
CA ARG A 324 -4.52 -26.41 -5.85
C ARG A 324 -5.72 -26.90 -5.02
N PRO A 325 -6.21 -28.13 -5.25
CA PRO A 325 -7.39 -28.64 -4.56
C PRO A 325 -7.30 -28.53 -3.04
N GLY A 326 -8.37 -28.00 -2.42
CA GLY A 326 -8.44 -27.79 -0.97
C GLY A 326 -7.62 -26.62 -0.45
N SER A 327 -6.89 -25.91 -1.32
CA SER A 327 -6.17 -24.69 -0.97
C SER A 327 -7.08 -23.46 -1.06
N PHE A 328 -6.70 -22.43 -0.33
CA PHE A 328 -7.43 -21.17 -0.23
C PHE A 328 -6.46 -20.06 0.14
N GLU A 329 -6.90 -18.82 -0.03
CA GLU A 329 -6.09 -17.65 0.32
C GLU A 329 -6.89 -16.52 0.95
N TYR A 330 -6.19 -15.72 1.76
CA TYR A 330 -6.60 -14.36 2.08
C TYR A 330 -5.99 -13.48 1.00
N ASN A 331 -6.84 -12.76 0.26
CA ASN A 331 -6.40 -11.94 -0.86
C ASN A 331 -6.71 -10.46 -0.60
N GLY A 332 -5.67 -9.64 -0.73
CA GLY A 332 -5.72 -8.20 -0.66
C GLY A 332 -5.14 -7.59 -1.92
N MET A 333 -5.77 -6.50 -2.36
CA MET A 333 -5.32 -5.68 -3.50
C MET A 333 -3.83 -5.35 -3.38
N LEU A 334 -3.14 -5.22 -4.52
CA LEU A 334 -1.70 -4.90 -4.58
C LEU A 334 -0.82 -6.00 -3.98
N GLY A 335 -1.30 -7.25 -4.02
CA GLY A 335 -0.51 -8.42 -3.68
C GLY A 335 -0.31 -8.70 -2.19
N GLN A 336 -1.27 -8.29 -1.36
CA GLN A 336 -1.29 -8.62 0.08
C GLN A 336 -1.95 -9.98 0.28
N ASN A 337 -1.18 -11.07 0.20
CA ASN A 337 -1.75 -12.42 0.16
C ASN A 337 -1.23 -13.31 1.29
N VAL A 338 -2.10 -14.23 1.72
CA VAL A 338 -1.73 -15.39 2.54
C VAL A 338 -2.31 -16.62 1.85
N LEU A 339 -1.47 -17.40 1.19
CA LEU A 339 -1.84 -18.67 0.56
C LEU A 339 -1.65 -19.82 1.53
N ILE A 340 -2.63 -20.72 1.60
CA ILE A 340 -2.61 -21.88 2.47
C ILE A 340 -2.77 -23.13 1.61
N TYR A 341 -1.77 -24.01 1.65
CA TYR A 341 -1.75 -25.30 0.93
C TYR A 341 -1.78 -26.46 1.95
N PRO A 342 -2.98 -26.97 2.32
CA PRO A 342 -3.11 -27.94 3.40
C PRO A 342 -2.44 -29.28 3.16
N ASP A 343 -2.42 -29.74 1.91
CA ASP A 343 -1.89 -31.04 1.52
C ASP A 343 -0.35 -31.12 1.57
N VAL A 344 0.34 -29.98 1.63
CA VAL A 344 1.80 -29.89 1.84
C VAL A 344 2.20 -29.15 3.11
N ASP A 345 1.21 -28.84 3.97
CA ASP A 345 1.34 -28.15 5.26
C ASP A 345 2.16 -26.85 5.15
N MET A 346 1.77 -25.99 4.21
CA MET A 346 2.51 -24.80 3.83
C MET A 346 1.64 -23.54 3.86
N VAL A 347 2.24 -22.43 4.29
CA VAL A 347 1.68 -21.07 4.22
C VAL A 347 2.68 -20.18 3.50
N ILE A 348 2.21 -19.39 2.53
CA ILE A 348 3.02 -18.40 1.81
C ILE A 348 2.40 -17.03 2.04
N VAL A 349 3.19 -16.04 2.42
CA VAL A 349 2.75 -14.66 2.62
C VAL A 349 3.48 -13.73 1.65
N THR A 350 2.74 -12.84 1.01
CA THR A 350 3.27 -11.77 0.16
C THR A 350 2.75 -10.41 0.63
N ASN A 351 3.63 -9.42 0.65
CA ASN A 351 3.27 -8.00 0.60
C ASN A 351 3.96 -7.41 -0.62
N ALA A 352 3.25 -6.61 -1.41
CA ALA A 352 3.73 -6.08 -2.68
C ALA A 352 3.05 -4.74 -3.04
N GLY A 353 3.33 -4.25 -4.25
CA GLY A 353 2.73 -3.07 -4.88
C GLY A 353 2.31 -3.34 -6.33
N ASN A 354 1.87 -4.56 -6.65
CA ASN A 354 1.51 -4.92 -8.03
C ASN A 354 0.20 -4.28 -8.51
N GLU A 355 0.02 -4.19 -9.83
CA GLU A 355 -1.13 -3.51 -10.45
C GLU A 355 -2.40 -4.38 -10.55
N GLU A 356 -2.34 -5.65 -10.13
CA GLU A 356 -3.37 -6.66 -10.41
C GLU A 356 -4.27 -6.92 -9.18
N LEU A 357 -5.59 -6.87 -9.36
CA LEU A 357 -6.60 -6.83 -8.29
C LEU A 357 -6.98 -8.20 -7.69
N PHE A 358 -6.83 -9.29 -8.45
CA PHE A 358 -7.39 -10.61 -8.11
C PHE A 358 -6.41 -11.75 -8.41
N GLN A 359 -6.88 -13.01 -8.35
CA GLN A 359 -6.01 -14.20 -8.35
C GLN A 359 -5.31 -14.51 -9.69
N ASP A 360 -5.81 -13.97 -10.80
CA ASP A 360 -5.13 -14.07 -12.10
C ASP A 360 -4.14 -12.92 -12.24
N ASN A 361 -2.91 -13.17 -11.78
CA ASN A 361 -1.87 -12.16 -11.70
C ASN A 361 -0.47 -12.80 -11.84
N VAL A 362 0.50 -12.03 -12.33
CA VAL A 362 1.86 -12.49 -12.62
C VAL A 362 2.54 -13.07 -11.37
N MET A 363 2.34 -12.44 -10.21
CA MET A 363 2.94 -12.87 -8.95
C MET A 363 2.47 -14.27 -8.53
N LEU A 364 1.15 -14.49 -8.51
CA LEU A 364 0.58 -15.79 -8.15
C LEU A 364 0.89 -16.84 -9.23
N ASN A 365 0.95 -16.46 -10.50
CA ASN A 365 1.37 -17.36 -11.57
C ASN A 365 2.84 -17.81 -11.40
N ILE A 366 3.73 -16.91 -10.96
CA ILE A 366 5.10 -17.29 -10.57
C ILE A 366 5.05 -18.25 -9.37
N ILE A 367 4.30 -17.94 -8.31
CA ILE A 367 4.22 -18.83 -7.13
C ILE A 367 3.70 -20.22 -7.51
N ARG A 368 2.60 -20.31 -8.29
CA ARG A 368 2.01 -21.56 -8.80
C ARG A 368 2.96 -22.33 -9.72
N LYS A 369 3.82 -21.64 -10.49
CA LYS A 369 4.87 -22.28 -11.29
C LYS A 369 5.90 -23.02 -10.42
N TYR A 370 6.27 -22.45 -9.27
CA TYR A 370 7.22 -23.10 -8.35
C TYR A 370 6.55 -24.14 -7.46
N PHE A 371 5.27 -23.94 -7.11
CA PHE A 371 4.46 -24.89 -6.34
C PHE A 371 3.24 -25.39 -7.12
N PRO A 372 3.43 -26.12 -8.24
CA PRO A 372 2.31 -26.54 -9.06
C PRO A 372 1.44 -27.58 -8.34
N VAL A 373 0.22 -27.77 -8.82
CA VAL A 373 -0.78 -28.67 -8.20
C VAL A 373 -0.21 -30.05 -7.88
N ASP A 374 0.58 -30.64 -8.76
CA ASP A 374 1.13 -32.00 -8.58
C ASP A 374 2.47 -32.05 -7.81
N TRP A 375 2.99 -30.91 -7.36
CA TRP A 375 4.27 -30.87 -6.64
C TRP A 375 4.13 -31.33 -5.19
N MET A 376 5.03 -32.23 -4.77
CA MET A 376 5.07 -32.72 -3.39
C MET A 376 6.50 -32.64 -2.85
N PRO A 377 6.72 -31.94 -1.72
CA PRO A 377 8.02 -31.89 -1.06
C PRO A 377 8.38 -33.24 -0.43
N LYS A 378 9.64 -33.41 -0.04
CA LYS A 378 10.05 -34.52 0.84
C LYS A 378 9.70 -34.18 2.29
N GLU A 379 9.80 -35.13 3.20
CA GLU A 379 9.71 -34.83 4.65
C GLU A 379 10.94 -34.03 5.09
N THR A 380 12.13 -34.54 4.76
CA THR A 380 13.43 -33.90 5.03
C THR A 380 14.37 -34.16 3.86
N LEU A 381 15.37 -33.30 3.71
CA LEU A 381 16.48 -33.45 2.76
C LEU A 381 17.82 -33.34 3.52
N PRO A 382 18.91 -33.92 3.00
CA PRO A 382 20.24 -33.64 3.51
C PRO A 382 20.55 -32.14 3.43
N GLU A 383 21.12 -31.58 4.50
CA GLU A 383 21.51 -30.17 4.56
C GLU A 383 22.45 -29.80 3.41
N ASN A 384 22.21 -28.63 2.81
CA ASN A 384 23.05 -28.07 1.76
C ASN A 384 23.48 -26.64 2.13
N PRO A 385 24.53 -26.49 2.96
CA PRO A 385 24.96 -25.19 3.45
C PRO A 385 25.33 -24.20 2.34
N ILE A 386 25.79 -24.68 1.18
CA ILE A 386 26.16 -23.82 0.05
C ILE A 386 24.91 -23.24 -0.62
N ALA A 387 23.88 -24.05 -0.87
CA ALA A 387 22.64 -23.58 -1.46
C ALA A 387 21.90 -22.63 -0.50
N TYR A 388 21.87 -22.97 0.78
CA TYR A 388 21.26 -22.12 1.82
C TYR A 388 21.99 -20.77 1.94
N ALA A 389 23.33 -20.76 1.95
CA ALA A 389 24.10 -19.51 1.97
C ALA A 389 23.81 -18.61 0.76
N LYS A 390 23.61 -19.18 -0.44
CA LYS A 390 23.23 -18.41 -1.63
C LYS A 390 21.82 -17.83 -1.54
N LEU A 391 20.90 -18.55 -0.92
CA LEU A 391 19.55 -18.04 -0.64
C LEU A 391 19.65 -16.85 0.32
N GLN A 392 20.41 -16.97 1.41
CA GLN A 392 20.64 -15.88 2.35
C GLN A 392 21.32 -14.68 1.68
N GLU A 393 22.35 -14.90 0.86
CA GLU A 393 23.02 -13.83 0.10
C GLU A 393 22.03 -13.07 -0.80
N LEU A 394 21.13 -13.80 -1.48
CA LEU A 394 20.08 -13.19 -2.30
C LEU A 394 19.15 -12.32 -1.46
N THR A 395 18.62 -12.83 -0.35
CA THR A 395 17.66 -12.08 0.47
C THR A 395 18.30 -10.87 1.14
N GLU A 396 19.56 -10.97 1.55
CA GLU A 396 20.33 -9.83 2.07
C GLU A 396 20.57 -8.74 1.02
N ARG A 397 20.85 -9.15 -0.23
CA ARG A 397 20.99 -8.22 -1.35
C ARG A 397 19.69 -7.48 -1.64
N LEU A 398 18.58 -8.20 -1.73
CA LEU A 398 17.26 -7.62 -2.02
C LEU A 398 16.81 -6.66 -0.92
N ALA A 399 17.13 -6.97 0.35
CA ALA A 399 16.87 -6.09 1.49
C ALA A 399 17.76 -4.82 1.50
N GLY A 400 18.66 -4.65 0.54
CA GLY A 400 19.50 -3.45 0.42
C GLY A 400 20.65 -3.38 1.44
N LYS A 401 21.05 -4.49 2.08
CA LYS A 401 22.13 -4.48 3.08
C LYS A 401 23.47 -4.02 2.49
N ARG A 402 24.20 -3.19 3.25
CA ARG A 402 25.59 -2.79 2.94
C ARG A 402 26.58 -3.88 3.35
N LEU A 403 27.57 -4.17 2.51
CA LEU A 403 28.76 -4.95 2.89
C LEU A 403 29.63 -4.11 3.83
N LYS A 404 30.41 -4.75 4.71
CA LYS A 404 31.31 -4.13 5.70
C LYS A 404 32.37 -3.15 5.14
N ASN A 405 32.47 -2.99 3.83
CA ASN A 405 33.41 -2.09 3.14
C ASN A 405 32.70 -0.96 2.38
N ASP A 406 31.54 -0.50 2.83
CA ASP A 406 30.72 0.54 2.18
C ASP A 406 30.30 0.22 0.73
N GLN A 407 30.27 -1.07 0.36
CA GLN A 407 29.76 -1.51 -0.94
C GLN A 407 28.35 -2.08 -0.79
N TYR A 408 27.43 -1.66 -1.65
CA TYR A 408 26.09 -2.25 -1.72
C TYR A 408 26.13 -3.56 -2.50
N TYR A 409 25.32 -4.55 -2.12
CA TYR A 409 25.12 -5.75 -2.94
C TYR A 409 24.53 -5.45 -4.34
N ASN A 410 23.95 -4.26 -4.55
CA ASN A 410 23.51 -3.78 -5.88
C ASN A 410 24.67 -3.37 -6.79
N SER A 411 25.91 -3.40 -6.33
CA SER A 411 27.07 -3.40 -7.22
C SER A 411 27.19 -4.78 -7.87
N PRO A 412 27.22 -4.91 -9.21
CA PRO A 412 27.23 -6.21 -9.86
C PRO A 412 28.40 -7.08 -9.35
N LEU A 413 28.09 -8.09 -8.55
CA LEU A 413 29.05 -9.09 -8.09
C LEU A 413 29.45 -9.95 -9.29
N ILE A 414 30.62 -9.65 -9.86
CA ILE A 414 31.23 -10.50 -10.89
C ILE A 414 31.79 -11.75 -10.20
N ILE A 415 31.01 -12.84 -10.20
CA ILE A 415 31.48 -14.17 -9.78
C ILE A 415 32.66 -14.56 -10.69
N GLY A 416 33.86 -14.58 -10.11
CA GLY A 416 35.06 -15.03 -10.79
C GLY A 416 34.97 -16.53 -11.07
N LYS A 417 34.69 -16.92 -12.32
CA LYS A 417 35.04 -18.26 -12.78
C LYS A 417 36.56 -18.42 -12.65
N GLY A 418 36.98 -19.33 -11.76
CA GLY A 418 38.37 -19.70 -11.55
C GLY A 418 38.97 -20.24 -12.84
N GLY A 419 39.76 -19.40 -13.51
CA GLY A 419 40.58 -19.76 -14.64
C GLY A 419 41.84 -18.93 -14.59
N TRP A 420 42.99 -19.58 -14.54
CA TRP A 420 44.31 -18.95 -14.59
C TRP A 420 44.54 -18.32 -15.97
N LYS A 421 43.90 -17.18 -16.26
CA LYS A 421 44.22 -16.31 -17.40
C LYS A 421 44.14 -14.84 -16.99
N LYS A 422 45.18 -14.12 -17.40
CA LYS A 422 45.59 -12.76 -16.98
C LYS A 422 44.46 -11.72 -16.98
N ASN A 423 44.36 -11.01 -15.86
CA ASN A 423 43.59 -9.79 -15.63
C ASN A 423 44.08 -8.63 -16.51
N SER A 424 43.29 -8.21 -17.51
CA SER A 424 43.38 -6.85 -18.08
C SER A 424 42.01 -6.22 -18.38
N SER A 425 40.98 -7.03 -18.65
CA SER A 425 39.61 -6.53 -18.86
C SER A 425 38.89 -6.14 -17.56
N LYS A 426 39.13 -6.84 -16.45
CA LYS A 426 38.51 -6.53 -15.14
C LYS A 426 38.93 -5.18 -14.56
N TYR A 427 40.19 -4.77 -14.76
CA TYR A 427 40.68 -3.47 -14.31
C TYR A 427 40.06 -2.33 -15.12
N ARG A 428 39.96 -2.48 -16.44
CA ARG A 428 39.35 -1.45 -17.31
C ARG A 428 37.86 -1.23 -17.05
N VAL A 429 37.08 -2.28 -16.77
CA VAL A 429 35.65 -2.13 -16.45
C VAL A 429 35.47 -1.44 -15.09
N ARG A 430 36.28 -1.83 -14.09
CA ARG A 430 36.24 -1.23 -12.75
C ARG A 430 36.69 0.22 -12.75
N GLU A 431 37.81 0.56 -13.41
CA GLU A 431 38.26 1.96 -13.57
C GLU A 431 37.22 2.80 -14.29
N ARG A 432 36.61 2.28 -15.37
CA ARG A 432 35.58 3.01 -16.11
C ARG A 432 34.32 3.25 -15.27
N GLN A 433 33.92 2.28 -14.45
CA GLN A 433 32.76 2.43 -13.54
C GLN A 433 33.07 3.42 -12.41
N THR A 434 34.26 3.37 -11.82
CA THR A 434 34.71 4.35 -10.81
C THR A 434 34.85 5.77 -11.38
N GLU A 435 35.28 5.93 -12.64
CA GLU A 435 35.31 7.24 -13.31
C GLU A 435 33.90 7.78 -13.60
N ILE A 436 32.95 6.92 -14.03
CA ILE A 436 31.54 7.30 -14.21
C ILE A 436 30.91 7.74 -12.88
N GLU A 437 31.13 6.98 -11.80
CA GLU A 437 30.65 7.33 -10.46
C GLU A 437 31.22 8.67 -9.98
N LYS A 438 32.50 8.96 -10.23
CA LYS A 438 33.09 10.27 -9.90
C LYS A 438 32.43 11.43 -10.65
N VAL A 439 32.19 11.27 -11.96
CA VAL A 439 31.54 12.30 -12.78
C VAL A 439 30.10 12.52 -12.33
N GLN A 440 29.37 11.45 -12.06
CA GLN A 440 28.00 11.53 -11.53
C GLN A 440 27.95 12.22 -10.18
N ASN A 441 28.88 11.90 -9.26
CA ASN A 441 28.97 12.57 -7.97
C ASN A 441 29.30 14.06 -8.11
N GLN A 442 30.17 14.45 -9.06
CA GLN A 442 30.44 15.85 -9.33
C GLN A 442 29.21 16.60 -9.85
N GLN A 443 28.44 15.99 -10.76
CA GLN A 443 27.18 16.58 -11.26
C GLN A 443 26.14 16.72 -10.14
N ILE A 444 26.02 15.72 -9.27
CA ILE A 444 25.15 15.77 -8.08
C ILE A 444 25.55 16.94 -7.18
N HIS A 445 26.84 17.10 -6.88
CA HIS A 445 27.32 18.21 -6.05
C HIS A 445 27.01 19.57 -6.68
N LEU A 446 27.28 19.74 -7.98
CA LEU A 446 27.00 20.99 -8.70
C LEU A 446 25.51 21.33 -8.73
N LEU A 447 24.65 20.35 -9.01
CA LEU A 447 23.20 20.56 -8.99
C LEU A 447 22.71 20.88 -7.57
N THR A 448 23.20 20.15 -6.57
CA THR A 448 22.83 20.37 -5.16
C THR A 448 23.25 21.78 -4.70
N ASP A 449 24.42 22.26 -5.13
CA ASP A 449 24.86 23.64 -4.87
C ASP A 449 24.02 24.68 -5.62
N LEU A 450 23.59 24.38 -6.84
CA LEU A 450 22.75 25.27 -7.65
C LEU A 450 21.33 25.43 -7.08
N LEU A 451 20.78 24.35 -6.52
CA LEU A 451 19.43 24.32 -5.97
C LEU A 451 19.35 24.86 -4.54
N ASP A 452 20.47 24.96 -3.82
CA ASP A 452 20.47 25.37 -2.41
C ASP A 452 19.90 26.78 -2.22
N GLY A 453 18.81 26.87 -1.46
CA GLY A 453 18.10 28.12 -1.19
C GLY A 453 17.15 28.56 -2.32
N THR A 454 16.92 27.73 -3.33
CA THR A 454 15.96 28.05 -4.41
C THR A 454 14.52 27.74 -3.98
N CYS A 455 13.59 28.61 -4.39
CA CYS A 455 12.15 28.47 -4.19
C CYS A 455 11.45 28.60 -5.54
N TYR A 456 10.55 27.68 -5.85
CA TYR A 456 9.70 27.74 -7.04
C TYR A 456 8.23 27.83 -6.64
N GLU A 457 7.53 28.84 -7.14
CA GLU A 457 6.07 28.99 -7.02
C GLU A 457 5.37 28.28 -8.16
N MET A 458 4.40 27.43 -7.84
CA MET A 458 3.67 26.61 -8.82
C MET A 458 2.62 27.45 -9.55
N GLU A 459 2.49 27.29 -10.86
CA GLU A 459 1.46 27.97 -11.67
C GLU A 459 0.04 27.49 -11.33
N GLN A 460 -0.07 26.28 -10.76
CA GLN A 460 -1.32 25.70 -10.28
C GLN A 460 -1.07 24.82 -9.05
N ALA A 461 -1.93 24.95 -8.03
CA ALA A 461 -1.90 24.15 -6.80
C ALA A 461 -3.00 23.08 -6.83
N SER A 462 -2.87 22.10 -7.75
CA SER A 462 -3.87 21.04 -7.95
C SER A 462 -3.37 19.64 -7.60
N VAL A 463 -2.11 19.51 -7.19
CA VAL A 463 -1.46 18.21 -6.96
C VAL A 463 -0.76 18.22 -5.60
N GLY A 464 -0.92 17.12 -4.87
CA GLY A 464 -0.29 16.87 -3.57
C GLY A 464 0.77 15.79 -3.61
N LEU A 465 1.39 15.60 -2.44
CA LEU A 465 2.33 14.50 -2.23
C LEU A 465 1.63 13.14 -2.18
N PHE A 466 0.40 13.05 -1.68
CA PHE A 466 -0.35 11.80 -1.63
C PHE A 466 -0.75 11.28 -3.03
N PRO A 467 -0.47 10.00 -3.32
CA PRO A 467 -1.07 9.31 -4.45
C PRO A 467 -2.61 9.40 -4.42
N LEU A 468 -3.24 9.50 -5.60
CA LEU A 468 -4.70 9.67 -5.69
C LEU A 468 -5.48 8.53 -5.03
N VAL A 469 -5.01 7.29 -5.19
CA VAL A 469 -5.64 6.13 -4.55
C VAL A 469 -5.61 6.25 -3.03
N MET A 470 -4.49 6.71 -2.46
CA MET A 470 -4.40 6.96 -1.02
C MET A 470 -5.35 8.06 -0.58
N GLN A 471 -5.44 9.16 -1.32
CA GLN A 471 -6.34 10.26 -0.99
C GLN A 471 -7.79 9.77 -0.87
N VAL A 472 -8.24 8.90 -1.78
CA VAL A 472 -9.58 8.30 -1.75
C VAL A 472 -9.74 7.30 -0.59
N MET A 473 -8.78 6.39 -0.40
CA MET A 473 -8.87 5.33 0.61
C MET A 473 -8.81 5.85 2.05
N HIS A 474 -8.02 6.89 2.27
CA HIS A 474 -7.85 7.59 3.55
C HIS A 474 -8.77 8.81 3.67
N ASN A 475 -9.54 9.15 2.63
CA ASN A 475 -10.36 10.36 2.58
C ASN A 475 -9.57 11.60 3.03
N ASN A 476 -8.32 11.69 2.56
CA ASN A 476 -7.35 12.71 2.92
C ASN A 476 -6.88 13.36 1.61
N MET A 477 -7.66 14.34 1.16
CA MET A 477 -7.54 14.94 -0.17
C MET A 477 -6.52 16.08 -0.16
N THR A 478 -5.79 16.25 -1.27
CA THR A 478 -4.76 17.29 -1.37
C THR A 478 -5.33 18.71 -1.35
N ASP A 479 -4.64 19.62 -0.66
CA ASP A 479 -4.87 21.07 -0.75
C ASP A 479 -4.12 21.70 -1.95
N GLY A 480 -3.22 20.94 -2.57
CA GLY A 480 -2.38 21.37 -3.67
C GLY A 480 -1.07 22.01 -3.21
N ILE A 481 0.03 21.61 -3.86
CA ILE A 481 1.35 22.17 -3.63
C ILE A 481 1.45 23.53 -4.33
N SER A 482 1.70 24.58 -3.56
CA SER A 482 1.86 25.96 -4.05
C SER A 482 3.32 26.35 -4.25
N LYS A 483 4.24 25.81 -3.44
CA LYS A 483 5.69 26.11 -3.54
C LYS A 483 6.54 24.88 -3.29
N ILE A 484 7.72 24.83 -3.93
CA ILE A 484 8.76 23.83 -3.67
C ILE A 484 10.08 24.53 -3.44
N ASN A 485 10.70 24.26 -2.29
CA ASN A 485 12.01 24.77 -1.93
C ASN A 485 13.03 23.66 -1.86
N PHE A 486 14.27 23.97 -2.24
CA PHE A 486 15.41 23.07 -2.16
C PHE A 486 16.47 23.70 -1.29
N TYR A 487 17.00 22.96 -0.31
CA TYR A 487 18.12 23.46 0.48
C TYR A 487 18.98 22.32 1.05
N LYS A 488 20.24 22.62 1.35
CA LYS A 488 21.18 21.66 1.93
C LYS A 488 21.03 21.61 3.44
N LYS A 489 21.06 20.39 3.99
CA LYS A 489 21.19 20.17 5.43
C LYS A 489 22.40 19.30 5.71
N ARG A 490 23.15 19.64 6.77
CA ARG A 490 24.22 18.78 7.28
C ARG A 490 23.61 17.79 8.26
N THR A 491 23.77 16.50 7.98
CA THR A 491 23.37 15.44 8.91
C THR A 491 24.45 15.20 9.96
N LYS A 492 24.10 14.44 11.02
CA LYS A 492 25.04 14.08 12.11
C LYS A 492 26.25 13.28 11.61
N GLU A 493 26.18 12.70 10.42
CA GLU A 493 27.22 11.87 9.78
C GLU A 493 28.10 12.65 8.77
N LEU A 494 28.02 13.98 8.75
CA LEU A 494 28.81 14.89 7.90
C LEU A 494 28.58 14.73 6.37
N GLN A 495 27.56 13.98 5.94
CA GLN A 495 27.11 13.99 4.55
C GLN A 495 26.13 15.16 4.33
N GLN A 496 26.29 15.88 3.21
CA GLN A 496 25.32 16.90 2.79
C GLN A 496 24.17 16.19 2.07
N THR A 497 22.95 16.36 2.56
CA THR A 497 21.73 15.87 1.92
C THR A 497 20.91 17.04 1.41
N LEU A 498 20.18 16.80 0.32
CA LEU A 498 19.25 17.77 -0.25
C LEU A 498 17.89 17.57 0.43
N ILE A 499 17.34 18.64 1.00
CA ILE A 499 15.99 18.67 1.55
C ILE A 499 15.06 19.23 0.49
N LEU A 500 13.95 18.54 0.28
CA LEU A 500 12.82 19.04 -0.51
C LEU A 500 11.75 19.51 0.46
N CYS A 501 11.36 20.77 0.35
CA CYS A 501 10.33 21.37 1.18
C CYS A 501 9.14 21.74 0.32
N PHE A 502 7.99 21.11 0.54
CA PHE A 502 6.75 21.33 -0.19
C PHE A 502 5.80 22.16 0.66
N GLN A 503 5.27 23.25 0.12
CA GLN A 503 4.17 23.99 0.73
C GLN A 503 2.85 23.47 0.16
N GLU A 504 2.13 22.65 0.91
CA GLU A 504 0.83 22.07 0.53
C GLU A 504 -0.26 22.65 1.45
N GLY A 505 -1.17 23.44 0.89
CA GLY A 505 -2.09 24.25 1.70
C GLY A 505 -1.33 25.15 2.69
N GLU A 506 -1.71 25.10 3.97
CA GLU A 506 -1.03 25.80 5.06
C GLU A 506 0.17 25.04 5.63
N GLU A 507 0.35 23.76 5.27
CA GLU A 507 1.40 22.89 5.81
C GLU A 507 2.71 23.00 5.00
N SER A 508 3.84 22.98 5.72
CA SER A 508 5.18 22.92 5.14
C SER A 508 5.80 21.57 5.45
N ILE A 509 6.08 20.78 4.41
CA ILE A 509 6.50 19.38 4.50
C ILE A 509 7.96 19.28 4.03
N GLU A 510 8.85 18.93 4.95
CA GLU A 510 10.27 18.72 4.67
C GLU A 510 10.60 17.24 4.52
N LEU A 511 11.20 16.86 3.40
CA LEU A 511 11.65 15.50 3.12
C LEU A 511 13.16 15.49 2.83
N GLU A 512 13.89 14.72 3.62
CA GLU A 512 15.30 14.43 3.38
C GLU A 512 15.44 13.36 2.29
N MET A 513 16.19 13.69 1.23
CA MET A 513 16.38 12.80 0.09
C MET A 513 17.82 12.27 0.03
N GLY A 514 17.94 10.95 -0.17
CA GLY A 514 19.21 10.30 -0.45
C GLY A 514 19.49 10.18 -1.96
N TRP A 515 20.73 10.45 -2.37
CA TRP A 515 21.15 10.19 -3.75
C TRP A 515 21.41 8.71 -3.99
N ASN A 516 20.67 8.09 -4.93
CA ASN A 516 20.73 6.67 -5.26
C ASN A 516 20.50 5.71 -4.06
N GLN A 517 19.96 6.23 -2.95
CA GLN A 517 19.63 5.49 -1.74
C GLN A 517 18.38 6.08 -1.11
N TYR A 518 17.56 5.24 -0.49
CA TYR A 518 16.39 5.70 0.23
C TYR A 518 16.77 6.24 1.62
N ILE A 519 16.12 7.33 2.03
CA ILE A 519 16.16 7.87 3.40
C ILE A 519 14.74 7.85 3.98
N GLU A 520 14.58 7.28 5.17
CA GLU A 520 13.30 7.27 5.87
C GLU A 520 12.97 8.66 6.45
N ASN A 521 11.72 9.07 6.27
CA ASN A 521 11.16 10.34 6.73
C ASN A 521 9.77 10.10 7.32
N LYS A 522 9.32 11.06 8.14
CA LYS A 522 7.91 11.18 8.49
C LYS A 522 7.28 12.27 7.64
N LEU A 523 6.17 11.94 7.01
CA LEU A 523 5.33 12.87 6.27
C LEU A 523 4.00 12.94 7.00
N SER A 524 3.57 14.15 7.35
CA SER A 524 2.26 14.39 7.95
C SER A 524 1.42 15.24 7.00
N ILE A 525 0.18 14.81 6.76
CA ILE A 525 -0.81 15.57 5.99
C ILE A 525 -2.12 15.51 6.76
N HIS A 526 -2.70 16.68 7.07
CA HIS A 526 -3.99 16.82 7.75
C HIS A 526 -4.09 16.03 9.06
N GLY A 527 -2.98 15.95 9.82
CA GLY A 527 -2.93 15.24 11.10
C GLY A 527 -2.73 13.73 11.03
N GLU A 528 -2.61 13.15 9.83
CA GLU A 528 -2.17 11.76 9.64
C GLU A 528 -0.68 11.69 9.30
N THR A 529 0.06 10.81 9.96
CA THR A 529 1.49 10.62 9.74
C THR A 529 1.79 9.31 9.04
N TYR A 530 2.70 9.35 8.07
CA TYR A 530 3.14 8.24 7.24
C TYR A 530 4.66 8.13 7.26
N LEU A 531 5.15 6.90 7.36
CA LEU A 531 6.55 6.59 7.19
C LEU A 531 6.83 6.47 5.70
N VAL A 532 7.72 7.31 5.18
CA VAL A 532 8.08 7.34 3.77
C VAL A 532 9.58 7.18 3.56
N ALA A 533 9.98 6.57 2.46
CA ALA A 533 11.37 6.42 2.04
C ALA A 533 11.60 7.25 0.77
N VAL A 534 12.56 8.18 0.80
CA VAL A 534 12.79 9.16 -0.27
C VAL A 534 14.14 8.95 -0.93
N LYS A 535 14.15 8.78 -2.25
CA LYS A 535 15.36 8.59 -3.08
C LYS A 535 15.35 9.56 -4.26
N GLY A 536 16.51 10.16 -4.51
CA GLY A 536 16.78 11.01 -5.67
C GLY A 536 17.74 10.35 -6.65
N GLU A 537 17.46 10.49 -7.94
CA GLU A 537 18.35 10.10 -9.03
C GLU A 537 18.49 11.25 -10.04
N LEU A 538 19.71 11.46 -10.51
CA LEU A 538 20.00 12.46 -11.54
C LEU A 538 19.93 11.82 -12.94
N SER A 539 19.24 12.50 -13.87
CA SER A 539 19.10 12.13 -15.27
C SER A 539 19.10 13.40 -16.14
N SER A 540 18.97 13.25 -17.45
CA SER A 540 18.58 14.33 -18.36
C SER A 540 17.36 13.94 -19.20
N ASP A 541 16.65 14.94 -19.74
CA ASP A 541 15.58 14.75 -20.72
C ASP A 541 16.13 14.70 -22.17
N VAL A 542 15.24 14.70 -23.16
CA VAL A 542 15.62 14.62 -24.59
C VAL A 542 16.34 15.86 -25.11
N ASP A 543 16.19 17.00 -24.42
CA ASP A 543 16.80 18.28 -24.74
C ASP A 543 18.06 18.55 -23.88
N ASP A 544 18.52 17.54 -23.14
CA ASP A 544 19.66 17.57 -22.21
C ASP A 544 19.45 18.51 -21.00
N ASN A 545 18.20 18.84 -20.67
CA ASN A 545 17.89 19.53 -19.42
C ASN A 545 18.12 18.58 -18.23
N PRO A 546 18.70 19.06 -17.11
CA PRO A 546 18.81 18.26 -15.90
C PRO A 546 17.44 17.83 -15.37
N VAL A 547 17.33 16.56 -14.99
CA VAL A 547 16.12 16.00 -14.38
C VAL A 547 16.47 15.37 -13.03
N LEU A 548 15.86 15.89 -11.97
CA LEU A 548 15.84 15.25 -10.67
C LEU A 548 14.63 14.32 -10.59
N LYS A 549 14.88 13.02 -10.62
CA LYS A 549 13.85 12.00 -10.37
C LYS A 549 13.80 11.74 -8.87
N VAL A 550 12.67 12.04 -8.24
CA VAL A 550 12.44 11.74 -6.83
C VAL A 550 11.38 10.66 -6.74
N GLU A 551 11.66 9.67 -5.91
CA GLU A 551 10.73 8.61 -5.55
C GLU A 551 10.46 8.68 -4.05
N ILE A 552 9.18 8.78 -3.70
CA ILE A 552 8.66 8.79 -2.34
C ILE A 552 7.86 7.49 -2.19
N VAL A 553 8.40 6.54 -1.42
CA VAL A 553 7.78 5.25 -1.17
C VAL A 553 7.08 5.30 0.18
N TYR A 554 5.79 5.01 0.24
CA TYR A 554 5.04 4.96 1.49
C TYR A 554 5.24 3.58 2.11
N LEU A 555 6.07 3.44 3.15
CA LEU A 555 6.59 2.14 3.59
C LEU A 555 5.55 1.23 4.27
N GLU A 556 4.50 1.82 4.81
CA GLU A 556 3.37 1.11 5.42
C GLU A 556 2.28 0.78 4.39
N GLU A 557 2.36 1.41 3.23
CA GLU A 557 1.38 1.35 2.14
C GLU A 557 1.98 0.64 0.94
N ALA A 558 1.13 0.07 0.10
CA ALA A 558 1.58 -0.60 -1.11
C ALA A 558 1.89 0.39 -2.27
N MET A 559 2.33 1.63 -1.99
CA MET A 559 2.27 2.73 -2.95
C MET A 559 3.49 3.65 -2.97
N ARG A 560 3.71 4.29 -4.12
CA ARG A 560 4.83 5.19 -4.41
C ARG A 560 4.33 6.42 -5.16
N ARG A 561 4.88 7.59 -4.83
CA ARG A 561 4.77 8.82 -5.63
C ARG A 561 6.12 9.10 -6.30
N LYS A 562 6.12 9.40 -7.59
CA LYS A 562 7.32 9.73 -8.36
C LYS A 562 7.15 11.10 -8.99
N LEU A 563 8.17 11.95 -8.89
CA LEU A 563 8.17 13.28 -9.46
C LEU A 563 9.47 13.51 -10.22
N TYR A 564 9.34 13.86 -11.49
CA TYR A 564 10.46 14.15 -12.38
C TYR A 564 10.52 15.66 -12.57
N VAL A 565 11.41 16.29 -11.81
CA VAL A 565 11.63 17.74 -11.82
C VAL A 565 12.64 18.07 -12.91
N ILE A 566 12.15 18.66 -14.00
CA ILE A 566 12.93 19.10 -15.15
C ILE A 566 13.29 20.56 -14.92
N PHE A 567 14.59 20.85 -14.88
CA PHE A 567 15.12 22.19 -14.67
C PHE A 567 15.41 22.85 -16.01
N VAL A 568 14.63 23.87 -16.36
CA VAL A 568 14.73 24.47 -17.69
C VAL A 568 15.24 25.91 -17.60
N LYS A 569 16.09 26.27 -18.57
CA LYS A 569 16.62 27.62 -18.72
C LYS A 569 15.82 28.37 -19.77
N ASP A 570 15.39 29.60 -19.46
CA ASP A 570 14.95 30.50 -20.52
C ASP A 570 16.19 30.91 -21.33
N THR A 571 16.15 30.70 -22.63
CA THR A 571 17.24 31.09 -23.55
C THR A 571 17.06 32.51 -24.08
N SER A 572 15.91 33.15 -23.78
CA SER A 572 15.51 34.44 -24.33
C SER A 572 15.74 35.62 -23.38
N ALA A 573 15.88 35.38 -22.08
CA ALA A 573 16.17 36.40 -21.07
C ALA A 573 17.14 35.87 -20.01
N SER A 574 18.05 36.74 -19.55
CA SER A 574 18.85 36.63 -18.31
C SER A 574 20.21 35.92 -18.29
N LYS A 575 20.97 36.38 -17.29
CA LYS A 575 22.40 36.26 -16.97
C LYS A 575 22.67 35.28 -15.81
N LEU A 576 21.68 34.48 -15.41
CA LEU A 576 21.76 33.56 -14.26
C LEU A 576 22.13 32.13 -14.70
N ILE A 577 22.84 31.40 -13.82
CA ILE A 577 23.16 29.98 -14.00
C ILE A 577 21.99 29.10 -13.53
N THR A 578 21.16 29.61 -12.60
CA THR A 578 20.03 28.94 -11.96
C THR A 578 18.84 28.78 -12.91
N PRO A 579 18.15 27.64 -12.92
CA PRO A 579 16.97 27.41 -13.78
C PRO A 579 15.84 28.37 -13.41
N GLU A 580 15.28 29.09 -14.39
CA GLU A 580 14.21 30.08 -14.17
C GLU A 580 12.84 29.43 -13.93
N TYR A 581 12.62 28.25 -14.52
CA TYR A 581 11.40 27.47 -14.29
C TYR A 581 11.69 25.98 -14.14
N ILE A 582 10.77 25.31 -13.45
CA ILE A 582 10.71 23.85 -13.36
C ILE A 582 9.44 23.34 -14.04
N GLU A 583 9.56 22.22 -14.73
CA GLU A 583 8.43 21.39 -15.15
C GLU A 583 8.48 20.07 -14.37
N ILE A 584 7.39 19.72 -13.69
CA ILE A 584 7.31 18.52 -12.85
C ILE A 584 6.29 17.58 -13.45
N LYS A 585 6.77 16.38 -13.82
CA LYS A 585 5.90 15.27 -14.24
C LYS A 585 5.66 14.36 -13.06
N TRP A 586 4.41 14.17 -12.70
CA TRP A 586 4.00 13.38 -11.55
C TRP A 586 3.50 12.01 -11.99
N TYR A 587 3.87 10.98 -11.24
CA TYR A 587 3.44 9.61 -11.45
C TYR A 587 3.16 8.94 -10.10
N GLU A 588 2.38 7.89 -10.11
CA GLU A 588 2.20 7.00 -8.97
C GLU A 588 2.27 5.53 -9.39
N SER A 589 2.61 4.68 -8.43
CA SER A 589 2.77 3.24 -8.61
C SER A 589 2.24 2.52 -7.38
N PRO A 590 1.46 1.44 -7.54
CA PRO A 590 0.72 1.05 -8.74
C PRO A 590 -0.38 2.10 -9.02
N GLY A 591 -0.50 2.57 -10.27
CA GLY A 591 -1.15 3.86 -10.52
C GLY A 591 -2.07 3.90 -11.71
N LYS A 592 -1.51 4.21 -12.89
CA LYS A 592 -2.33 4.62 -14.04
C LYS A 592 -3.35 3.56 -14.45
N ALA A 593 -2.93 2.33 -14.69
CA ALA A 593 -3.82 1.26 -15.16
C ALA A 593 -4.93 0.97 -14.14
N LEU A 594 -4.55 0.81 -12.87
CA LEU A 594 -5.44 0.53 -11.76
C LEU A 594 -6.50 1.63 -11.57
N ILE A 595 -6.09 2.90 -11.57
CA ILE A 595 -7.00 4.02 -11.38
C ILE A 595 -7.94 4.16 -12.58
N MET A 596 -7.42 3.98 -13.80
CA MET A 596 -8.23 4.02 -15.01
C MET A 596 -9.28 2.90 -15.01
N GLU A 597 -8.92 1.67 -14.64
CA GLU A 597 -9.87 0.56 -14.49
C GLU A 597 -10.96 0.88 -13.44
N GLY A 598 -10.54 1.39 -12.27
CA GLY A 598 -11.47 1.84 -11.23
C GLY A 598 -12.42 2.94 -11.72
N MET A 599 -11.92 3.91 -12.47
CA MET A 599 -12.71 5.02 -13.02
C MET A 599 -13.61 4.62 -14.18
N GLU A 600 -13.23 3.64 -15.00
CA GLU A 600 -14.08 3.06 -16.06
C GLU A 600 -15.34 2.43 -15.48
N SER A 601 -15.24 1.78 -14.32
CA SER A 601 -16.39 1.24 -13.60
C SER A 601 -17.39 2.35 -13.23
N ILE A 602 -16.88 3.49 -12.74
CA ILE A 602 -17.67 4.66 -12.35
C ILE A 602 -18.27 5.33 -13.59
N THR A 603 -17.48 5.56 -14.65
CA THR A 603 -17.95 6.21 -15.88
C THR A 603 -18.98 5.36 -16.63
N THR A 604 -18.91 4.03 -16.56
CA THR A 604 -19.95 3.14 -17.11
C THR A 604 -21.30 3.31 -16.40
N GLU A 605 -21.31 3.65 -15.12
CA GLU A 605 -22.54 4.01 -14.41
C GLU A 605 -23.01 5.43 -14.75
N VAL A 606 -22.07 6.38 -14.86
CA VAL A 606 -22.35 7.79 -15.18
C VAL A 606 -22.87 7.98 -16.62
N THR A 607 -22.34 7.22 -17.58
CA THR A 607 -22.73 7.25 -19.00
C THR A 607 -24.19 6.83 -19.25
N LYS A 608 -24.82 6.16 -18.27
CA LYS A 608 -26.26 5.81 -18.32
C LYS A 608 -27.16 7.01 -17.99
N HIS A 609 -26.60 8.17 -17.61
CA HIS A 609 -27.36 9.36 -17.22
C HIS A 609 -27.63 10.33 -18.40
N PRO A 610 -28.82 10.98 -18.47
CA PRO A 610 -29.20 11.91 -19.55
C PRO A 610 -28.34 13.18 -19.71
N ILE A 611 -27.55 13.54 -18.70
CA ILE A 611 -26.57 14.64 -18.81
C ILE A 611 -25.37 14.22 -19.66
N TYR A 612 -24.98 12.94 -19.58
CA TYR A 612 -23.80 12.42 -20.25
C TYR A 612 -24.05 12.15 -21.75
N SER A 613 -25.29 11.87 -22.14
CA SER A 613 -25.67 11.78 -23.55
C SER A 613 -25.42 13.08 -24.32
N ARG A 614 -25.43 14.25 -23.65
CA ARG A 614 -25.07 15.54 -24.27
C ARG A 614 -23.57 15.75 -24.47
N ILE A 615 -22.72 15.13 -23.63
CA ILE A 615 -21.25 15.17 -23.77
C ILE A 615 -20.80 14.21 -24.88
N ARG A 616 -21.53 13.11 -25.06
CA ARG A 616 -21.27 12.07 -26.07
C ARG A 616 -21.48 12.54 -27.52
N GLU A 617 -22.35 13.51 -27.76
CA GLU A 617 -22.68 13.99 -29.12
C GLU A 617 -21.59 14.85 -29.78
N ASN A 618 -20.57 15.31 -29.04
CA ASN A 618 -19.53 16.25 -29.53
C ASN A 618 -18.08 15.74 -29.43
N GLY A 619 -17.83 14.42 -29.35
CA GLY A 619 -16.47 13.87 -29.18
C GLY A 619 -15.91 13.98 -27.76
N GLY A 620 -16.77 14.13 -26.75
CA GLY A 620 -16.37 14.41 -25.36
C GLY A 620 -15.81 13.23 -24.56
N ILE A 621 -15.89 11.99 -25.04
CA ILE A 621 -15.34 10.81 -24.33
C ILE A 621 -13.80 10.81 -24.38
N ASP A 622 -13.21 11.07 -25.55
CA ASP A 622 -11.75 11.13 -25.70
C ASP A 622 -11.15 12.30 -24.91
N LEU A 623 -11.86 13.43 -24.87
CA LEU A 623 -11.48 14.58 -24.07
C LEU A 623 -11.53 14.26 -22.57
N LEU A 624 -12.57 13.57 -22.09
CA LEU A 624 -12.66 13.18 -20.68
C LEU A 624 -11.57 12.19 -20.31
N HIS A 625 -11.34 11.18 -21.14
CA HIS A 625 -10.26 10.21 -20.93
C HIS A 625 -8.90 10.92 -20.83
N ARG A 626 -8.64 11.89 -21.71
CA ARG A 626 -7.42 12.71 -21.66
C ARG A 626 -7.33 13.56 -20.39
N LEU A 627 -8.42 14.16 -19.94
CA LEU A 627 -8.44 14.93 -18.69
C LEU A 627 -8.21 14.02 -17.46
N MET A 628 -8.74 12.80 -17.48
CA MET A 628 -8.48 11.80 -16.45
C MET A 628 -7.00 11.40 -16.43
N GLU A 629 -6.41 11.11 -17.60
CA GLU A 629 -4.96 10.86 -17.69
C GLU A 629 -4.12 12.02 -17.15
N GLN A 630 -4.51 13.26 -17.46
CA GLN A 630 -3.85 14.47 -16.94
C GLN A 630 -4.06 14.68 -15.43
N THR A 631 -5.09 14.09 -14.85
CA THR A 631 -5.32 14.12 -13.40
C THR A 631 -4.44 13.10 -12.68
N ILE A 632 -4.27 11.91 -13.28
CA ILE A 632 -3.48 10.81 -12.73
C ILE A 632 -1.98 11.05 -12.89
N GLU A 633 -1.57 11.54 -14.06
CA GLU A 633 -0.18 11.87 -14.40
C GLU A 633 -0.04 13.36 -14.76
N PRO A 634 -0.24 14.27 -13.79
CA PRO A 634 -0.23 15.70 -14.05
C PRO A 634 1.17 16.22 -14.38
N VAL A 635 1.19 17.27 -15.20
CA VAL A 635 2.39 18.07 -15.47
C VAL A 635 2.14 19.47 -14.92
N ILE A 636 2.96 19.90 -13.96
CA ILE A 636 2.88 21.24 -13.34
C ILE A 636 4.14 22.01 -13.67
N LYS A 637 3.99 23.32 -13.86
CA LYS A 637 5.11 24.25 -14.00
C LYS A 637 5.23 25.12 -12.77
N GLY A 638 6.45 25.52 -12.43
CA GLY A 638 6.70 26.51 -11.41
C GLY A 638 7.82 27.46 -11.81
N ARG A 639 7.77 28.68 -11.30
CA ARG A 639 8.74 29.75 -11.59
C ARG A 639 9.54 30.07 -10.34
N ILE A 640 10.82 30.37 -10.52
CA ILE A 640 11.68 30.74 -9.40
C ILE A 640 11.19 32.05 -8.77
N ILE A 641 11.13 32.11 -7.44
CA ILE A 641 10.90 33.35 -6.69
C ILE A 641 12.27 33.96 -6.43
N ASP A 642 12.51 35.16 -6.97
CA ASP A 642 13.76 35.87 -6.70
C ASP A 642 13.69 36.46 -5.29
N SER A 643 14.53 35.97 -4.38
CA SER A 643 14.58 36.39 -2.96
C SER A 643 14.78 37.91 -2.75
N SER A 644 15.07 38.67 -3.81
CA SER A 644 15.14 40.13 -3.80
C SER A 644 13.79 40.86 -3.95
N GLU A 645 12.71 40.20 -4.38
CA GLU A 645 11.42 40.86 -4.61
C GLU A 645 10.52 40.94 -3.35
N GLU A 646 10.61 39.95 -2.43
CA GLU A 646 9.87 40.00 -1.15
C GLU A 646 10.36 41.15 -0.24
N ALA A 647 11.63 41.55 -0.34
CA ALA A 647 12.18 42.67 0.44
C ALA A 647 11.64 44.05 0.03
N GLN A 648 10.93 44.18 -1.10
CA GLN A 648 10.34 45.46 -1.54
C GLN A 648 8.90 45.64 -1.09
N GLN A 649 8.12 44.57 -0.89
CA GLN A 649 6.72 44.68 -0.47
C GLN A 649 6.55 44.99 1.04
N ASP A 650 7.52 44.62 1.88
CA ASP A 650 7.48 44.92 3.33
C ASP A 650 7.95 46.35 3.68
N THR A 651 8.44 47.13 2.72
CA THR A 651 8.90 48.52 2.95
C THR A 651 7.91 49.62 2.57
N GLU A 652 6.78 49.33 1.93
CA GLU A 652 5.81 50.36 1.49
C GLU A 652 4.66 50.64 2.48
N VAL A 653 4.62 49.99 3.64
CA VAL A 653 3.63 50.31 4.69
C VAL A 653 4.33 50.73 5.98
N GLN A 654 4.69 52.01 6.09
CA GLN A 654 4.51 52.87 7.27
C GLN A 654 5.35 54.16 7.19
N HIS A 655 4.73 55.25 6.74
CA HIS A 655 5.02 56.58 7.30
C HIS A 655 3.72 57.40 7.34
N PRO A 656 3.11 57.63 8.51
CA PRO A 656 2.04 58.61 8.63
C PRO A 656 2.65 60.01 8.59
N GLU A 657 2.21 60.82 7.63
CA GLU A 657 2.50 62.25 7.57
C GLU A 657 1.95 62.96 8.83
N ILE A 658 2.84 63.61 9.57
CA ILE A 658 2.50 64.57 10.61
C ILE A 658 2.40 65.94 9.93
N SER A 659 1.18 66.47 9.78
CA SER A 659 0.96 67.89 9.51
C SER A 659 0.45 68.57 10.78
N GLY A 660 1.26 69.49 11.32
CA GLY A 660 0.84 70.43 12.37
C GLY A 660 0.21 71.68 11.76
N ASP A 661 -0.96 72.06 12.28
CA ASP A 661 -1.32 73.33 12.93
C ASP A 661 -2.85 73.45 13.03
#